data_AF-A0A520SXX7-F1
#
_entry.id   AF-A0A520SXX7-F1
#
_cell.length_a   1.000
_cell.length_b   1.000
_cell.length_c   1.000
_cell.angle_alpha   90.00
_cell.angle_beta   90.00
_cell.angle_gamma   90.00
#
_symmetry.space_group_name_H-M   'P 1'
#
loop_
_entity.id
_entity.type
_entity.pdbx_description
1 polymer ?
#
loop_
_entity_poly.entity_id
_entity_poly.type
_entity_poly.pdbx_seq_one_letter_code
_entity_poly.pdbx_strand_id
1 'polypeptide(L)'
;MKSLLTILFSTLILSADANIISVNFVDANVTISNGRSIDTDTRTGAHGYASTNWINTLLGQNEVLEFEDGTQSSVNIFSRRPNGSVYIGNNAAVYTNTPLLAFAKALLASGQEPHVELLNLNENFPNGYSVVVYVSGGNANQGWSVTLNEEVDHTGYDKLSGITYFGKTLDDPDAYVSGLIPWMGSGGYTPWYRQVDYSVTGLTDASDSSLFPPATYAIFTNLSADSILLTVDGMKNNQAGLGGFQIVGNEGTRSVNISSLNGTVISNPAGTSHEIGTSLSLEAIPVNENYVFAGWSGDLRGDRHAATTNITVQGNMNISARFERAYYLSPTGSNSATGTFQDPWRNLKAIHWNNFSPGEQILFERGGTYFGRASLNVSGTNDAAIIIGAYGAGDLPHLVGDLNYQSLLNLGDSQHIEIEDLHFSNSGSFGAHKHKYGINITPSSGIGERKHLWVSRCEFSNIRGYPQPPNSNDSDDYHTSVAIRMLSPNNDSIKSKWSNVRVRNCVFRDIDGIGFWLKDQSCTLVDYKNSGTDYFPSTGIIFEHNYGTNCYRNLCRVNGTDGVLIQYNVHDGTTEGSAFWPFNAKSTLVQYNLFMNLYRDFADAYICHFDYNCEDTLMQYNVGYKVEGGLVEIICASQYANTFQTGAIARYNLGVDVGFRDKENSAGILLSGNVDGALVHNNTIITGDERIYKSISFANFGGQAYPQNSSIYNNIFYHVGSAYLDHNALQIGLDGFNGNFRGNELSHNLIFGNSYRPFNAWNGDAVDSNAIYMNPRFLNPTADFEVLRGYKPNWSEIVAYVGSRFKIDYLSPAKAAGTSVTSNGGLDGLSNIVSSTASPSVGFHEYTNDPYVDSDSDRIPDEWEVSYSLNPMLASDAEFDLDEDGRSSLEEFALNGNPINSLDSGYSVDYSISSANGVLVVNQLTPQSDHMQQFGLQIGSYVSTNLVDWEAIGSNTAGIEIDFYDPGVHRVTNQLLINQEWPSVFFKMSVE
;
A
#
# COMPACT_ATOMS: atom_id res chain seq x y z
N MET A 1 -17.88 24.51 5.14
CA MET A 1 -17.17 25.80 5.26
C MET A 1 -15.67 25.65 5.00
N LYS A 2 -14.93 24.72 5.65
CA LYS A 2 -13.62 24.27 5.13
C LYS A 2 -13.71 23.88 3.64
N SER A 3 -14.77 23.16 3.28
CA SER A 3 -15.13 22.81 1.89
C SER A 3 -15.32 23.98 0.92
N LEU A 4 -15.64 25.21 1.38
CA LEU A 4 -15.77 26.38 0.50
C LEU A 4 -14.39 26.95 0.16
N LEU A 5 -13.52 27.00 1.17
CA LEU A 5 -12.10 27.38 1.05
C LEU A 5 -11.34 26.36 0.20
N THR A 6 -11.57 25.05 0.43
CA THR A 6 -10.88 23.95 -0.26
C THR A 6 -11.21 23.85 -1.75
N ILE A 7 -12.41 24.24 -2.19
CA ILE A 7 -12.79 24.17 -3.62
C ILE A 7 -12.11 25.29 -4.44
N LEU A 8 -11.94 26.49 -3.88
CA LEU A 8 -11.27 27.61 -4.57
C LEU A 8 -9.73 27.53 -4.52
N PHE A 9 -9.15 26.84 -3.53
CA PHE A 9 -7.72 26.49 -3.50
C PHE A 9 -7.34 25.33 -4.43
N SER A 10 -8.30 24.70 -5.11
CA SER A 10 -7.97 23.66 -6.11
C SER A 10 -7.49 24.24 -7.44
N THR A 11 -7.73 25.53 -7.70
CA THR A 11 -7.30 26.26 -8.92
C THR A 11 -6.12 27.22 -8.68
N LEU A 12 -5.66 27.34 -7.43
CA LEU A 12 -4.51 28.13 -7.01
C LEU A 12 -3.73 27.29 -6.00
N ILE A 13 -2.55 26.78 -6.38
CA ILE A 13 -1.67 26.06 -5.45
C ILE A 13 -1.17 27.07 -4.41
N LEU A 14 -1.68 26.99 -3.17
CA LEU A 14 -1.25 27.84 -2.07
C LEU A 14 -0.48 27.04 -1.03
N SER A 15 0.66 27.57 -0.59
CA SER A 15 1.36 27.16 0.60
C SER A 15 0.60 27.61 1.86
N ALA A 16 0.90 27.00 3.00
CA ALA A 16 0.34 27.40 4.29
C ALA A 16 0.71 28.85 4.71
N ASP A 17 1.61 29.52 3.97
CA ASP A 17 2.17 30.83 4.28
C ASP A 17 1.69 31.95 3.33
N ALA A 18 0.71 31.69 2.45
CA ALA A 18 0.19 32.71 1.54
C ALA A 18 -0.66 33.75 2.29
N ASN A 19 -0.39 35.04 2.05
CA ASN A 19 -1.23 36.12 2.57
C ASN A 19 -2.59 36.13 1.83
N ILE A 20 -3.68 36.09 2.59
CA ILE A 20 -5.06 36.12 2.06
C ILE A 20 -5.89 37.15 2.81
N ILE A 21 -6.65 37.96 2.06
CA ILE A 21 -7.68 38.86 2.57
C ILE A 21 -9.03 38.42 1.99
N SER A 22 -10.05 38.25 2.83
CA SER A 22 -11.38 37.76 2.43
C SER A 22 -12.53 38.59 3.03
N VAL A 23 -13.41 39.12 2.18
CA VAL A 23 -14.54 39.99 2.57
C VAL A 23 -15.86 39.49 1.97
N ASN A 24 -16.93 39.41 2.77
CA ASN A 24 -18.28 38.99 2.34
C ASN A 24 -19.36 39.95 2.85
N PHE A 25 -20.47 40.05 2.10
CA PHE A 25 -21.59 40.96 2.36
C PHE A 25 -22.90 40.16 2.49
N VAL A 26 -23.38 39.89 3.73
CA VAL A 26 -24.61 39.11 3.99
C VAL A 26 -25.82 40.03 4.29
N ASP A 27 -27.05 39.56 3.98
CA ASP A 27 -28.32 40.22 4.32
C ASP A 27 -28.48 40.42 5.85
N ALA A 28 -28.76 41.65 6.27
CA ALA A 28 -28.93 42.06 7.66
C ALA A 28 -30.20 41.50 8.35
N ASN A 29 -31.06 40.75 7.65
CA ASN A 29 -32.25 40.13 8.24
C ASN A 29 -32.01 38.77 8.92
N VAL A 30 -30.77 38.28 8.99
CA VAL A 30 -30.42 37.18 9.91
C VAL A 30 -30.49 37.71 11.34
N THR A 31 -31.67 37.60 11.95
CA THR A 31 -31.84 37.77 13.39
C THR A 31 -31.04 36.65 14.05
N ILE A 32 -29.81 36.95 14.49
CA ILE A 32 -29.13 36.09 15.46
C ILE A 32 -30.00 36.19 16.71
N SER A 33 -30.78 35.15 16.98
CA SER A 33 -31.63 35.03 18.15
C SER A 33 -30.76 34.95 19.40
N ASN A 34 -30.27 36.11 19.85
CA ASN A 34 -29.70 36.38 21.18
C ASN A 34 -29.68 37.89 21.46
N GLY A 35 -30.83 38.55 21.27
CA GLY A 35 -31.28 39.71 22.05
C GLY A 35 -30.27 40.82 22.37
N ARG A 36 -29.58 41.40 21.39
CA ARG A 36 -28.90 42.70 21.57
C ARG A 36 -29.25 43.66 20.43
N SER A 37 -29.81 44.81 20.82
CA SER A 37 -30.09 45.98 19.99
C SER A 37 -28.79 46.58 19.43
N ILE A 38 -28.75 46.89 18.14
CA ILE A 38 -27.69 47.72 17.55
C ILE A 38 -28.04 49.18 17.88
N ASP A 39 -27.27 49.76 18.79
CA ASP A 39 -27.40 51.13 19.26
C ASP A 39 -26.81 52.11 18.22
N THR A 40 -27.57 53.15 17.90
CA THR A 40 -27.16 54.24 17.02
C THR A 40 -26.71 55.41 17.89
N ASP A 41 -25.46 55.44 18.32
CA ASP A 41 -24.85 56.69 18.78
C ASP A 41 -23.32 56.74 18.60
N THR A 42 -22.87 57.96 18.40
CA THR A 42 -21.57 58.45 17.95
C THR A 42 -20.35 58.05 18.82
N ARG A 43 -19.33 57.43 18.20
CA ARG A 43 -17.87 57.68 18.27
C ARG A 43 -17.07 56.43 17.85
N THR A 44 -16.10 56.66 16.97
CA THR A 44 -15.09 55.73 16.41
C THR A 44 -14.66 54.58 17.33
N GLY A 45 -14.84 53.34 16.85
CA GLY A 45 -14.33 52.10 17.45
C GLY A 45 -14.82 50.89 16.66
N ALA A 46 -13.89 50.15 16.06
CA ALA A 46 -14.11 49.00 15.19
C ALA A 46 -14.96 47.90 15.85
N HIS A 47 -15.92 47.34 15.12
CA HIS A 47 -16.54 46.05 15.44
C HIS A 47 -16.91 45.32 14.13
N GLY A 48 -15.97 44.50 13.63
CA GLY A 48 -16.28 43.31 12.85
C GLY A 48 -16.25 42.10 13.78
N TYR A 49 -17.27 41.23 13.74
CA TYR A 49 -17.25 39.97 14.49
C TYR A 49 -16.73 38.87 13.54
N ALA A 50 -15.54 38.35 13.80
CA ALA A 50 -15.06 37.14 13.14
C ALA A 50 -15.71 35.92 13.82
N SER A 51 -16.58 35.21 13.10
CA SER A 51 -16.72 33.78 13.33
C SER A 51 -16.31 33.09 12.03
N THR A 52 -15.25 32.28 12.11
CA THR A 52 -14.79 31.36 11.04
C THR A 52 -14.26 31.99 9.73
N ASN A 53 -13.30 32.93 9.81
CA ASN A 53 -12.41 33.39 8.70
C ASN A 53 -13.00 34.36 7.66
N TRP A 54 -13.99 35.20 8.02
CA TRP A 54 -14.57 36.19 7.10
C TRP A 54 -14.81 37.54 7.79
N ILE A 55 -14.47 38.65 7.11
CA ILE A 55 -14.89 40.00 7.50
C ILE A 55 -16.29 40.24 6.93
N ASN A 56 -17.30 40.29 7.82
CA ASN A 56 -18.73 40.32 7.44
C ASN A 56 -19.40 41.71 7.54
N THR A 57 -18.70 42.73 8.05
CA THR A 57 -19.25 44.10 8.18
C THR A 57 -18.15 45.15 7.97
N LEU A 58 -18.38 46.12 7.07
CA LEU A 58 -17.55 47.33 6.89
C LEU A 58 -18.41 48.57 7.22
N LEU A 59 -17.96 49.44 8.13
CA LEU A 59 -18.73 50.56 8.68
C LEU A 59 -18.01 51.91 8.44
N GLY A 60 -17.67 52.24 7.19
CA GLY A 60 -16.95 53.48 6.91
C GLY A 60 -16.51 53.66 5.46
N GLN A 61 -15.92 54.81 5.15
CA GLN A 61 -15.27 55.08 3.86
C GLN A 61 -13.80 54.66 3.82
N ASN A 62 -13.18 54.41 4.99
CA ASN A 62 -11.78 54.00 5.12
C ASN A 62 -11.69 52.89 6.17
N GLU A 63 -11.29 51.69 5.78
CA GLU A 63 -11.19 50.53 6.68
C GLU A 63 -9.85 49.80 6.48
N VAL A 64 -9.25 49.34 7.57
CA VAL A 64 -8.02 48.53 7.64
C VAL A 64 -8.44 47.06 7.75
N LEU A 65 -7.91 46.20 6.88
CA LEU A 65 -8.29 44.78 6.83
C LEU A 65 -7.47 43.93 7.80
N GLU A 66 -7.92 42.71 8.10
CA GLU A 66 -7.21 41.75 8.96
C GLU A 66 -6.89 40.50 8.15
N PHE A 67 -5.67 39.98 8.25
CA PHE A 67 -5.22 38.72 7.67
C PHE A 67 -5.81 37.53 8.43
N GLU A 68 -5.75 36.33 7.84
CA GLU A 68 -6.26 35.10 8.47
C GLU A 68 -5.55 34.76 9.80
N ASP A 69 -4.31 35.23 9.98
CA ASP A 69 -3.53 35.06 11.22
C ASP A 69 -3.85 36.10 12.32
N GLY A 70 -4.78 37.02 12.05
CA GLY A 70 -5.21 38.09 12.97
C GLY A 70 -4.35 39.35 12.94
N THR A 71 -3.38 39.45 12.02
CA THR A 71 -2.59 40.68 11.85
C THR A 71 -3.34 41.71 11.01
N GLN A 72 -3.15 43.00 11.33
CA GLN A 72 -3.78 44.08 10.57
C GLN A 72 -3.01 44.34 9.27
N SER A 73 -3.72 44.29 8.15
CA SER A 73 -3.24 44.63 6.82
C SER A 73 -3.25 46.15 6.61
N SER A 74 -2.28 46.68 5.88
CA SER A 74 -2.27 48.10 5.49
C SER A 74 -3.10 48.41 4.23
N VAL A 75 -3.76 47.40 3.64
CA VAL A 75 -4.70 47.58 2.52
C VAL A 75 -5.88 48.44 2.97
N ASN A 76 -6.11 49.55 2.27
CA ASN A 76 -7.24 50.43 2.54
C ASN A 76 -8.36 50.21 1.51
N ILE A 77 -9.60 50.08 1.98
CA ILE A 77 -10.78 50.00 1.11
C ILE A 77 -11.52 51.33 1.11
N PHE A 78 -11.79 51.85 -0.09
CA PHE A 78 -12.70 52.96 -0.34
C PHE A 78 -13.86 52.49 -1.20
N SER A 79 -15.08 52.92 -0.87
CA SER A 79 -16.24 52.65 -1.72
C SER A 79 -16.94 53.96 -2.07
N ARG A 80 -17.33 54.11 -3.34
CA ARG A 80 -18.01 55.32 -3.82
C ARG A 80 -19.34 54.97 -4.48
N ARG A 81 -20.37 55.74 -4.14
CA ARG A 81 -21.75 55.56 -4.57
C ARG A 81 -22.20 56.61 -5.59
N PRO A 82 -22.89 56.23 -6.68
CA PRO A 82 -23.43 57.16 -7.68
C PRO A 82 -24.24 58.32 -7.06
N ASN A 83 -24.02 59.53 -7.56
CA ASN A 83 -24.60 60.74 -7.00
C ASN A 83 -26.10 60.85 -7.36
N GLY A 84 -27.00 61.01 -6.37
CA GLY A 84 -28.45 61.14 -6.59
C GLY A 84 -29.29 59.85 -6.57
N SER A 85 -28.72 58.74 -6.09
CA SER A 85 -29.41 57.44 -5.94
C SER A 85 -30.62 57.51 -5.00
N VAL A 86 -31.80 56.97 -5.40
CA VAL A 86 -33.02 56.88 -4.56
C VAL A 86 -33.37 55.43 -4.26
N TYR A 87 -33.65 55.11 -2.98
CA TYR A 87 -34.06 53.78 -2.52
C TYR A 87 -35.54 53.52 -2.83
N ILE A 88 -35.88 52.38 -3.43
CA ILE A 88 -37.27 51.94 -3.63
C ILE A 88 -37.59 50.84 -2.60
N GLY A 89 -38.23 51.21 -1.48
CA GLY A 89 -38.75 50.25 -0.49
C GLY A 89 -38.95 50.83 0.93
N ASN A 90 -40.06 50.46 1.59
CA ASN A 90 -40.61 51.10 2.81
C ASN A 90 -39.87 50.89 4.14
N ASN A 91 -38.59 50.50 4.18
CA ASN A 91 -37.82 50.38 5.42
C ASN A 91 -36.57 51.28 5.40
N ALA A 92 -36.74 52.57 5.07
CA ALA A 92 -35.65 53.52 4.88
C ALA A 92 -34.87 53.92 6.15
N ALA A 93 -35.14 53.36 7.33
CA ALA A 93 -34.50 53.77 8.60
C ALA A 93 -33.48 52.77 9.17
N VAL A 94 -33.42 51.53 8.67
CA VAL A 94 -32.51 50.48 9.21
C VAL A 94 -31.30 50.23 8.30
N TYR A 95 -31.28 50.79 7.09
CA TYR A 95 -30.36 50.39 6.02
C TYR A 95 -29.43 51.51 5.51
N THR A 96 -29.38 52.67 6.17
CA THR A 96 -28.82 53.91 5.60
C THR A 96 -27.30 54.08 5.74
N ASN A 97 -26.62 53.25 6.52
CA ASN A 97 -25.30 53.64 7.06
C ASN A 97 -24.09 52.81 6.61
N THR A 98 -24.18 51.94 5.59
CA THR A 98 -22.98 51.24 5.05
C THR A 98 -22.81 51.43 3.54
N PRO A 99 -21.78 52.15 3.08
CA PRO A 99 -21.52 52.42 1.66
C PRO A 99 -21.67 51.21 0.73
N LEU A 100 -21.24 50.02 1.16
CA LEU A 100 -21.25 48.78 0.37
C LEU A 100 -22.61 48.06 0.24
N LEU A 101 -23.60 48.20 1.13
CA LEU A 101 -24.91 47.55 0.87
C LEU A 101 -25.72 48.28 -0.23
N ALA A 102 -25.36 49.52 -0.55
CA ALA A 102 -25.97 50.21 -1.70
C ALA A 102 -25.47 49.68 -3.05
N PHE A 103 -24.34 48.97 -3.10
CA PHE A 103 -23.90 48.28 -4.31
C PHE A 103 -24.92 47.23 -4.77
N ALA A 104 -25.67 46.62 -3.85
CA ALA A 104 -26.65 45.57 -4.15
C ALA A 104 -27.93 46.09 -4.84
N LYS A 105 -28.22 47.40 -4.79
CA LYS A 105 -29.49 47.98 -5.29
C LYS A 105 -29.35 49.36 -5.96
N ALA A 106 -28.14 49.81 -6.27
CA ALA A 106 -27.94 51.15 -6.84
C ALA A 106 -28.52 51.20 -8.26
N LEU A 107 -29.59 51.96 -8.44
CA LEU A 107 -30.02 52.38 -9.77
C LEU A 107 -28.95 53.32 -10.34
N LEU A 108 -28.48 53.06 -11.56
CA LEU A 108 -27.73 54.02 -12.37
C LEU A 108 -28.44 55.38 -12.33
N ALA A 109 -27.86 56.34 -11.62
CA ALA A 109 -28.27 57.73 -11.67
C ALA A 109 -27.22 58.50 -12.47
N SER A 110 -27.65 59.12 -13.57
CA SER A 110 -26.80 60.00 -14.40
C SER A 110 -25.53 59.34 -15.00
N GLY A 111 -25.54 58.02 -15.27
CA GLY A 111 -24.44 57.32 -15.95
C GLY A 111 -23.22 57.00 -15.08
N GLN A 112 -23.35 57.03 -13.75
CA GLN A 112 -22.29 56.70 -12.79
C GLN A 112 -22.47 55.30 -12.20
N GLU A 113 -21.41 54.49 -12.22
CA GLU A 113 -21.39 53.11 -11.70
C GLU A 113 -20.75 53.05 -10.29
N PRO A 114 -21.22 52.17 -9.40
CA PRO A 114 -20.60 52.00 -8.08
C PRO A 114 -19.22 51.32 -8.22
N HIS A 115 -18.24 51.76 -7.44
CA HIS A 115 -16.89 51.19 -7.45
C HIS A 115 -16.29 51.01 -6.04
N VAL A 116 -15.45 49.99 -5.89
CA VAL A 116 -14.62 49.70 -4.73
C VAL A 116 -13.16 49.88 -5.14
N GLU A 117 -12.45 50.68 -4.38
CA GLU A 117 -11.06 51.03 -4.58
C GLU A 117 -10.23 50.40 -3.46
N LEU A 118 -9.19 49.67 -3.83
CA LEU A 118 -8.27 48.99 -2.95
C LEU A 118 -6.90 49.63 -3.11
N LEU A 119 -6.31 50.14 -2.03
CA LEU A 119 -5.02 50.85 -2.03
C LEU A 119 -3.99 50.13 -1.15
N ASN A 120 -2.70 50.36 -1.42
CA ASN A 120 -1.54 49.84 -0.68
C ASN A 120 -1.42 48.31 -0.74
N LEU A 121 -1.67 47.73 -1.93
CA LEU A 121 -1.64 46.28 -2.12
C LEU A 121 -0.22 45.73 -2.08
N ASN A 122 0.78 46.48 -2.55
CA ASN A 122 2.14 45.97 -2.67
C ASN A 122 2.85 45.79 -1.32
N GLU A 123 2.41 46.47 -0.26
CA GLU A 123 2.96 46.27 1.09
C GLU A 123 2.61 44.89 1.65
N ASN A 124 1.42 44.38 1.31
CA ASN A 124 0.89 43.11 1.79
C ASN A 124 1.11 41.97 0.79
N PHE A 125 1.23 42.31 -0.49
CA PHE A 125 1.38 41.37 -1.62
C PHE A 125 2.54 41.78 -2.54
N PRO A 126 3.79 41.79 -2.04
CA PRO A 126 4.95 42.33 -2.78
C PRO A 126 5.32 41.56 -4.04
N ASN A 127 4.82 40.33 -4.20
CA ASN A 127 5.07 39.47 -5.37
C ASN A 127 3.90 39.49 -6.38
N GLY A 128 2.98 40.44 -6.24
CA GLY A 128 1.71 40.45 -6.96
C GLY A 128 0.64 39.62 -6.26
N TYR A 129 -0.56 39.61 -6.84
CA TYR A 129 -1.73 38.98 -6.25
C TYR A 129 -2.79 38.64 -7.31
N SER A 130 -3.78 37.87 -6.90
CA SER A 130 -5.01 37.61 -7.64
C SER A 130 -6.21 38.14 -6.85
N VAL A 131 -7.23 38.65 -7.55
CA VAL A 131 -8.47 39.15 -6.95
C VAL A 131 -9.65 38.34 -7.45
N VAL A 132 -10.38 37.74 -6.52
CA VAL A 132 -11.62 37.02 -6.78
C VAL A 132 -12.78 37.91 -6.37
N VAL A 133 -13.69 38.24 -7.30
CA VAL A 133 -14.85 39.09 -7.06
C VAL A 133 -16.12 38.25 -7.10
N TYR A 134 -16.86 38.20 -5.99
CA TYR A 134 -18.13 37.49 -5.88
C TYR A 134 -19.30 38.43 -6.20
N VAL A 135 -20.26 37.96 -6.99
CA VAL A 135 -21.41 38.78 -7.46
C VAL A 135 -22.73 38.14 -7.01
N SER A 136 -23.66 38.96 -6.51
CA SER A 136 -25.00 38.55 -6.05
C SER A 136 -26.10 39.41 -6.71
N GLY A 137 -27.35 38.91 -6.80
CA GLY A 137 -28.45 39.67 -7.41
C GLY A 137 -29.83 38.98 -7.32
N GLY A 138 -30.91 39.75 -7.53
CA GLY A 138 -32.29 39.27 -7.45
C GLY A 138 -32.88 38.78 -8.79
N ASN A 139 -34.05 38.12 -8.73
CA ASN A 139 -34.75 37.45 -9.86
C ASN A 139 -34.91 38.21 -11.18
N ALA A 140 -34.83 39.55 -11.18
CA ALA A 140 -34.99 40.33 -12.41
C ALA A 140 -33.66 40.74 -13.07
N ASN A 141 -32.52 40.28 -12.53
CA ASN A 141 -31.21 40.54 -13.12
C ASN A 141 -30.95 39.60 -14.32
N GLN A 142 -30.72 40.18 -15.49
CA GLN A 142 -30.49 39.43 -16.73
C GLN A 142 -29.01 39.43 -17.18
N GLY A 143 -28.10 39.98 -16.35
CA GLY A 143 -26.65 39.96 -16.56
C GLY A 143 -25.91 40.94 -15.65
N TRP A 144 -24.64 40.68 -15.34
CA TRP A 144 -23.76 41.55 -14.56
C TRP A 144 -22.38 41.70 -15.21
N SER A 145 -21.69 42.81 -14.94
CA SER A 145 -20.28 43.00 -15.32
C SER A 145 -19.42 43.44 -14.15
N VAL A 146 -18.18 42.97 -14.11
CA VAL A 146 -17.14 43.42 -13.17
C VAL A 146 -15.96 43.91 -13.98
N THR A 147 -15.60 45.19 -13.83
CA THR A 147 -14.42 45.80 -14.45
C THR A 147 -13.35 46.03 -13.40
N LEU A 148 -12.12 45.57 -13.67
CA LEU A 148 -10.94 45.91 -12.88
C LEU A 148 -10.04 46.87 -13.66
N ASN A 149 -9.66 47.97 -13.01
CA ASN A 149 -8.63 48.89 -13.50
C ASN A 149 -7.46 48.94 -12.52
N GLU A 150 -6.23 48.91 -13.05
CA GLU A 150 -4.99 49.13 -12.30
C GLU A 150 -4.62 50.62 -12.33
N GLU A 151 -4.08 51.16 -11.22
CA GLU A 151 -3.50 52.52 -11.09
C GLU A 151 -4.42 53.72 -11.47
N VAL A 152 -5.54 53.92 -10.78
CA VAL A 152 -6.52 54.97 -11.13
C VAL A 152 -6.28 56.31 -10.38
N ASP A 153 -6.37 57.44 -11.10
CA ASP A 153 -6.43 58.79 -10.52
C ASP A 153 -7.74 58.94 -9.74
N HIS A 154 -7.65 59.00 -8.41
CA HIS A 154 -8.70 58.94 -7.38
C HIS A 154 -9.83 60.01 -7.49
N THR A 155 -10.12 60.59 -8.65
CA THR A 155 -10.84 61.87 -8.79
C THR A 155 -12.21 61.82 -9.47
N GLY A 156 -12.73 60.68 -9.97
CA GLY A 156 -14.05 60.67 -10.65
C GLY A 156 -14.72 59.30 -10.91
N TYR A 157 -15.97 59.34 -11.41
CA TYR A 157 -16.77 58.18 -11.87
C TYR A 157 -16.53 57.85 -13.36
N ASP A 158 -15.39 58.23 -13.92
CA ASP A 158 -15.15 58.11 -15.36
C ASP A 158 -15.08 56.63 -15.78
N LYS A 159 -15.78 56.26 -16.86
CA LYS A 159 -15.73 54.90 -17.44
C LYS A 159 -14.34 54.63 -17.99
N LEU A 160 -13.58 53.77 -17.32
CA LEU A 160 -12.19 53.45 -17.67
C LEU A 160 -12.09 52.08 -18.39
N SER A 161 -11.11 51.99 -19.28
CA SER A 161 -10.85 50.89 -20.22
C SER A 161 -10.19 49.65 -19.58
N GLY A 162 -10.70 49.22 -18.42
CA GLY A 162 -10.18 48.08 -17.66
C GLY A 162 -10.60 46.72 -18.23
N ILE A 163 -10.12 45.63 -17.60
CA ILE A 163 -10.54 44.27 -17.95
C ILE A 163 -11.94 44.05 -17.38
N THR A 164 -12.93 43.81 -18.23
CA THR A 164 -14.34 43.67 -17.83
C THR A 164 -14.90 42.26 -18.04
N TYR A 165 -15.08 41.49 -16.97
CA TYR A 165 -15.80 40.21 -17.06
C TYR A 165 -17.32 40.42 -17.07
N PHE A 166 -18.04 39.56 -17.82
CA PHE A 166 -19.50 39.57 -17.95
C PHE A 166 -20.10 38.20 -17.61
N GLY A 167 -21.17 38.15 -16.83
CA GLY A 167 -21.87 36.91 -16.47
C GLY A 167 -23.37 37.11 -16.28
N LYS A 168 -24.11 36.04 -16.01
CA LYS A 168 -25.50 36.12 -15.50
C LYS A 168 -25.65 35.38 -14.18
N THR A 169 -26.55 35.85 -13.32
CA THR A 169 -26.90 35.16 -12.08
C THR A 169 -27.64 33.85 -12.40
N LEU A 170 -27.31 32.76 -11.71
CA LEU A 170 -28.13 31.55 -11.67
C LEU A 170 -29.40 31.85 -10.84
N ASP A 171 -30.54 31.21 -11.15
CA ASP A 171 -31.84 31.43 -10.50
C ASP A 171 -31.76 31.55 -8.95
N ASP A 172 -32.66 32.38 -8.42
CA ASP A 172 -32.89 32.78 -7.02
C ASP A 172 -32.33 31.87 -5.90
N PRO A 173 -31.47 32.37 -5.00
CA PRO A 173 -31.33 31.78 -3.67
C PRO A 173 -32.56 32.03 -2.76
N ASP A 174 -33.48 32.93 -3.12
CA ASP A 174 -34.68 33.31 -2.36
C ASP A 174 -36.03 32.88 -3.00
N ALA A 175 -36.07 31.92 -3.95
CA ALA A 175 -37.31 31.45 -4.59
C ALA A 175 -38.10 30.55 -3.63
N TYR A 176 -38.66 31.17 -2.61
CA TYR A 176 -39.59 30.59 -1.68
C TYR A 176 -40.97 30.50 -2.34
N VAL A 177 -41.32 29.29 -2.78
CA VAL A 177 -42.71 28.86 -2.84
C VAL A 177 -43.31 29.00 -1.44
N SER A 178 -44.40 29.74 -1.35
CA SER A 178 -45.13 30.00 -0.11
C SER A 178 -45.38 28.70 0.70
N GLY A 179 -44.84 28.60 1.91
CA GLY A 179 -45.44 27.76 2.96
C GLY A 179 -44.57 26.77 3.72
N LEU A 180 -43.27 26.65 3.49
CA LEU A 180 -42.37 25.84 4.34
C LEU A 180 -41.00 26.51 4.44
N ILE A 181 -40.62 26.91 5.65
CA ILE A 181 -39.27 27.39 6.00
C ILE A 181 -38.32 26.18 6.06
N PRO A 182 -37.26 26.03 5.22
CA PRO A 182 -36.20 25.09 5.51
C PRO A 182 -35.05 25.81 6.22
N TRP A 183 -34.88 25.43 7.47
CA TRP A 183 -33.65 25.49 8.26
C TRP A 183 -32.36 25.35 7.42
N MET A 184 -31.36 26.21 7.66
CA MET A 184 -29.95 25.86 7.44
C MET A 184 -29.51 24.87 8.52
N GLY A 185 -29.92 23.60 8.37
CA GLY A 185 -29.42 22.48 9.16
C GLY A 185 -28.67 21.51 8.26
N SER A 186 -27.38 21.29 8.56
CA SER A 186 -26.49 20.15 8.27
C SER A 186 -26.62 19.30 6.96
N GLY A 187 -27.41 19.67 5.96
CA GLY A 187 -27.56 18.97 4.68
C GLY A 187 -27.01 19.82 3.55
N GLY A 188 -26.12 19.25 2.74
CA GLY A 188 -25.39 19.93 1.68
C GLY A 188 -26.29 20.54 0.62
N TYR A 189 -26.30 21.87 0.55
CA TYR A 189 -26.43 22.58 -0.72
C TYR A 189 -25.01 22.82 -1.24
N THR A 190 -24.65 22.21 -2.38
CA THR A 190 -23.49 22.64 -3.17
C THR A 190 -23.91 23.90 -3.91
N PRO A 191 -23.37 25.09 -3.60
CA PRO A 191 -23.63 26.26 -4.41
C PRO A 191 -22.95 26.02 -5.76
N TRP A 192 -23.67 26.25 -6.84
CA TRP A 192 -23.16 26.12 -8.20
C TRP A 192 -22.20 27.28 -8.49
N TYR A 193 -20.96 27.18 -8.01
CA TYR A 193 -19.92 28.17 -8.24
C TYR A 193 -19.34 27.98 -9.64
N ARG A 194 -19.60 28.91 -10.56
CA ARG A 194 -19.03 28.89 -11.93
C ARG A 194 -18.23 30.17 -12.18
N GLN A 195 -16.99 30.01 -12.64
CA GLN A 195 -16.10 31.09 -13.08
C GLN A 195 -16.56 31.62 -14.45
N VAL A 196 -16.36 32.92 -14.68
CA VAL A 196 -16.46 33.53 -16.02
C VAL A 196 -15.10 33.52 -16.72
N ASP A 197 -15.04 32.98 -17.94
CA ASP A 197 -13.93 33.17 -18.88
C ASP A 197 -14.37 34.06 -20.06
N TYR A 198 -13.50 34.97 -20.50
CA TYR A 198 -13.83 36.15 -21.35
C TYR A 198 -14.12 35.84 -22.83
N SER A 199 -15.06 36.56 -23.48
CA SER A 199 -14.98 36.89 -24.94
C SER A 199 -16.01 37.90 -25.51
N VAL A 200 -16.80 38.65 -24.73
CA VAL A 200 -17.80 39.58 -25.32
C VAL A 200 -17.44 41.05 -25.07
N THR A 201 -16.89 41.73 -26.08
CA THR A 201 -16.64 43.17 -26.07
C THR A 201 -17.74 43.93 -26.82
N GLY A 202 -18.18 45.08 -26.30
CA GLY A 202 -19.04 46.02 -27.04
C GLY A 202 -20.56 45.97 -26.76
N LEU A 203 -21.01 45.26 -25.72
CA LEU A 203 -22.41 45.30 -25.30
C LEU A 203 -22.68 46.52 -24.40
N THR A 204 -22.98 47.65 -25.02
CA THR A 204 -23.55 48.81 -24.31
C THR A 204 -25.06 48.59 -24.17
N ASP A 205 -25.49 48.07 -23.02
CA ASP A 205 -26.89 48.09 -22.54
C ASP A 205 -27.95 47.57 -23.55
N ALA A 206 -28.04 46.24 -23.78
CA ALA A 206 -28.99 45.69 -24.74
C ALA A 206 -29.52 44.28 -24.42
N SER A 207 -30.69 44.25 -23.77
CA SER A 207 -31.90 43.43 -24.02
C SER A 207 -31.88 41.88 -24.22
N ASP A 208 -30.77 41.18 -24.44
CA ASP A 208 -30.77 39.71 -24.67
C ASP A 208 -29.83 38.95 -23.71
N SER A 209 -30.43 38.24 -22.76
CA SER A 209 -29.77 37.53 -21.64
C SER A 209 -29.23 36.14 -22.01
N SER A 210 -29.39 35.70 -23.25
CA SER A 210 -29.00 34.35 -23.70
C SER A 210 -27.49 34.20 -23.96
N LEU A 211 -26.76 35.31 -24.10
CA LEU A 211 -25.36 35.35 -24.52
C LEU A 211 -24.33 35.16 -23.38
N PHE A 212 -24.72 35.26 -22.11
CA PHE A 212 -23.79 35.15 -20.98
C PHE A 212 -23.83 33.77 -20.31
N PRO A 213 -22.67 33.16 -19.96
CA PRO A 213 -22.65 31.96 -19.14
C PRO A 213 -23.15 32.27 -17.71
N PRO A 214 -23.91 31.36 -17.07
CA PRO A 214 -24.26 31.48 -15.66
C PRO A 214 -22.99 31.45 -14.79
N ALA A 215 -22.77 32.45 -13.95
CA ALA A 215 -21.57 32.55 -13.13
C ALA A 215 -21.80 33.37 -11.85
N THR A 216 -21.03 33.04 -10.81
CA THR A 216 -21.19 33.61 -9.46
C THR A 216 -19.96 34.38 -8.98
N TYR A 217 -18.84 34.33 -9.70
CA TYR A 217 -17.62 35.07 -9.40
C TYR A 217 -16.75 35.31 -10.65
N ALA A 218 -15.80 36.23 -10.55
CA ALA A 218 -14.78 36.52 -11.56
C ALA A 218 -13.38 36.58 -10.91
N ILE A 219 -12.35 36.05 -11.59
CA ILE A 219 -10.96 36.05 -11.09
C ILE A 219 -10.07 36.90 -12.00
N PHE A 220 -9.37 37.85 -11.40
CA PHE A 220 -8.29 38.61 -12.02
C PHE A 220 -6.96 38.13 -11.46
N THR A 221 -6.12 37.53 -12.30
CA THR A 221 -4.80 36.98 -11.92
C THR A 221 -3.66 37.87 -12.38
N ASN A 222 -2.45 37.62 -11.86
CA ASN A 222 -1.22 38.32 -12.27
C ASN A 222 -1.27 39.86 -12.08
N LEU A 223 -2.00 40.32 -11.06
CA LEU A 223 -2.05 41.74 -10.72
C LEU A 223 -0.81 42.13 -9.92
N SER A 224 -0.32 43.34 -10.16
CA SER A 224 0.85 43.88 -9.44
C SER A 224 0.73 45.37 -9.12
N ALA A 225 -0.39 46.00 -9.49
CA ALA A 225 -0.63 47.39 -9.18
C ALA A 225 -0.76 47.62 -7.67
N ASP A 226 -0.26 48.75 -7.17
CA ASP A 226 -0.40 49.10 -5.76
C ASP A 226 -1.83 49.55 -5.40
N SER A 227 -2.61 49.93 -6.42
CA SER A 227 -4.02 50.27 -6.29
C SER A 227 -4.85 49.70 -7.44
N ILE A 228 -6.06 49.23 -7.11
CA ILE A 228 -7.03 48.77 -8.10
C ILE A 228 -8.42 49.34 -7.82
N LEU A 229 -9.18 49.47 -8.90
CA LEU A 229 -10.57 49.89 -8.89
C LEU A 229 -11.45 48.79 -9.47
N LEU A 230 -12.35 48.26 -8.66
CA LEU A 230 -13.39 47.30 -9.03
C LEU A 230 -14.70 48.04 -9.26
N THR A 231 -15.20 48.03 -10.49
CA THR A 231 -16.51 48.57 -10.87
C THR A 231 -17.47 47.43 -11.14
N VAL A 232 -18.63 47.41 -10.49
CA VAL A 232 -19.65 46.36 -10.69
C VAL A 232 -20.92 46.98 -11.22
N ASP A 233 -21.47 46.42 -12.30
CA ASP A 233 -22.69 46.91 -12.94
C ASP A 233 -23.71 45.78 -13.18
N GLY A 234 -24.99 46.12 -13.03
CA GLY A 234 -26.13 45.22 -13.26
C GLY A 234 -26.84 45.58 -14.55
N MET A 235 -26.75 44.74 -15.57
CA MET A 235 -27.10 45.08 -16.95
C MET A 235 -28.62 45.10 -17.26
N LYS A 236 -29.51 44.74 -16.31
CA LYS A 236 -30.97 44.94 -16.44
C LYS A 236 -31.66 45.15 -15.09
N ASN A 237 -32.51 46.17 -15.01
CA ASN A 237 -33.23 46.59 -13.79
C ASN A 237 -32.34 46.99 -12.60
N ASN A 238 -31.01 47.04 -12.77
CA ASN A 238 -30.01 47.36 -11.74
C ASN A 238 -30.14 46.50 -10.47
N GLN A 239 -30.31 45.17 -10.64
CA GLN A 239 -30.52 44.22 -9.54
C GLN A 239 -29.33 43.27 -9.28
N ALA A 240 -28.12 43.62 -9.75
CA ALA A 240 -26.87 42.94 -9.44
C ALA A 240 -26.01 43.81 -8.52
N GLY A 241 -25.20 43.19 -7.65
CA GLY A 241 -24.20 43.89 -6.86
C GLY A 241 -23.07 42.99 -6.38
N LEU A 242 -22.11 43.62 -5.71
CA LEU A 242 -20.94 42.96 -5.14
C LEU A 242 -21.37 42.11 -3.93
N GLY A 243 -21.17 40.80 -4.01
CA GLY A 243 -21.44 39.84 -2.93
C GLY A 243 -20.25 39.61 -1.99
N GLY A 244 -19.03 39.93 -2.44
CA GLY A 244 -17.80 39.79 -1.67
C GLY A 244 -16.57 39.91 -2.58
N PHE A 245 -15.37 39.87 -2.01
CA PHE A 245 -14.15 39.63 -2.78
C PHE A 245 -13.02 39.03 -1.92
N GLN A 246 -12.04 38.42 -2.57
CA GLN A 246 -10.80 37.94 -1.97
C GLN A 246 -9.59 38.50 -2.70
N ILE A 247 -8.50 38.72 -1.96
CA ILE A 247 -7.18 39.06 -2.49
C ILE A 247 -6.23 37.96 -2.01
N VAL A 248 -5.53 37.33 -2.94
CA VAL A 248 -4.64 36.19 -2.68
C VAL A 248 -3.25 36.55 -3.21
N GLY A 249 -2.24 36.57 -2.35
CA GLY A 249 -0.87 36.88 -2.76
C GLY A 249 -0.28 35.82 -3.69
N ASN A 250 0.42 36.24 -4.74
CA ASN A 250 1.20 35.34 -5.58
C ASN A 250 2.45 34.87 -4.81
N GLU A 251 2.81 33.60 -4.97
CA GLU A 251 3.96 33.04 -4.27
C GLU A 251 5.27 33.33 -5.00
N GLY A 252 6.32 33.71 -4.27
CA GLY A 252 7.66 33.86 -4.82
C GLY A 252 8.39 32.52 -4.99
N THR A 253 9.53 32.52 -5.69
CA THR A 253 10.38 31.33 -5.84
C THR A 253 10.92 30.82 -4.50
N ARG A 254 11.06 29.50 -4.35
CA ARG A 254 11.68 28.83 -3.20
C ARG A 254 13.07 28.31 -3.52
N SER A 255 13.96 28.37 -2.53
CA SER A 255 15.33 27.92 -2.68
C SER A 255 15.43 26.40 -2.73
N VAL A 256 16.20 25.87 -3.68
CA VAL A 256 16.55 24.44 -3.75
C VAL A 256 18.07 24.35 -3.68
N ASN A 257 18.57 24.10 -2.47
CA ASN A 257 19.99 24.00 -2.18
C ASN A 257 20.45 22.57 -2.40
N ILE A 258 21.16 22.33 -3.49
CA ILE A 258 21.73 21.03 -3.81
C ILE A 258 23.22 21.02 -3.45
N SER A 259 23.61 20.05 -2.65
CA SER A 259 25.00 19.83 -2.24
C SER A 259 25.49 18.46 -2.67
N SER A 260 26.78 18.34 -2.91
CA SER A 260 27.44 17.06 -3.14
C SER A 260 28.92 17.15 -2.76
N LEU A 261 29.48 16.02 -2.34
CA LEU A 261 30.91 15.85 -2.12
C LEU A 261 31.37 14.64 -2.95
N ASN A 262 32.50 14.76 -3.66
CA ASN A 262 33.03 13.74 -4.58
C ASN A 262 32.10 13.40 -5.76
N GLY A 263 31.28 14.35 -6.17
CA GLY A 263 30.46 14.28 -7.37
C GLY A 263 29.78 15.63 -7.65
N THR A 264 28.86 15.61 -8.60
CA THR A 264 28.05 16.75 -9.01
C THR A 264 26.60 16.31 -9.17
N VAL A 265 25.66 17.23 -9.00
CA VAL A 265 24.25 16.98 -9.30
C VAL A 265 23.81 17.93 -10.39
N ILE A 266 23.19 17.39 -11.43
CA ILE A 266 22.52 18.16 -12.48
C ILE A 266 21.03 18.25 -12.10
N SER A 267 20.45 19.45 -12.18
CA SER A 267 19.01 19.66 -12.04
C SER A 267 18.40 20.16 -13.35
N ASN A 268 17.20 19.68 -13.68
CA ASN A 268 16.42 20.11 -14.82
C ASN A 268 14.95 20.37 -14.42
N PRO A 269 14.43 21.60 -14.53
CA PRO A 269 15.14 22.83 -14.91
C PRO A 269 16.29 23.19 -13.96
N ALA A 270 17.33 23.81 -14.51
CA ALA A 270 18.49 24.24 -13.74
C ALA A 270 18.19 25.52 -12.95
N GLY A 271 18.75 25.64 -11.74
CA GLY A 271 18.59 26.82 -10.90
C GLY A 271 18.61 26.49 -9.41
N THR A 272 18.88 27.49 -8.58
CA THR A 272 18.86 27.37 -7.11
C THR A 272 17.58 27.94 -6.49
N SER A 273 16.66 28.43 -7.32
CA SER A 273 15.36 28.97 -6.91
C SER A 273 14.33 28.63 -7.97
N HIS A 274 13.20 28.07 -7.56
CA HIS A 274 12.12 27.59 -8.45
C HIS A 274 10.76 27.95 -7.88
N GLU A 275 9.74 28.09 -8.71
CA GLU A 275 8.37 28.30 -8.24
C GLU A 275 7.85 27.05 -7.50
N ILE A 276 6.95 27.23 -6.54
CA ILE A 276 6.30 26.10 -5.87
C ILE A 276 5.50 25.31 -6.91
N GLY A 277 5.50 23.98 -6.77
CA GLY A 277 4.90 23.06 -7.73
C GLY A 277 5.82 22.68 -8.91
N THR A 278 6.95 23.37 -9.10
CA THR A 278 7.92 23.01 -10.15
C THR A 278 8.44 21.59 -9.95
N SER A 279 8.33 20.74 -10.98
CA SER A 279 8.97 19.43 -11.01
C SER A 279 10.42 19.54 -11.48
N LEU A 280 11.35 19.03 -10.69
CA LEU A 280 12.79 18.97 -11.00
C LEU A 280 13.21 17.51 -11.18
N SER A 281 13.93 17.23 -12.25
CA SER A 281 14.71 15.99 -12.41
C SER A 281 16.14 16.23 -11.93
N LEU A 282 16.63 15.38 -11.04
CA LEU A 282 17.98 15.44 -10.46
C LEU A 282 18.78 14.23 -10.90
N GLU A 283 20.01 14.43 -11.37
CA GLU A 283 20.95 13.36 -11.74
C GLU A 283 22.28 13.55 -10.99
N ALA A 284 22.68 12.56 -10.21
CA ALA A 284 23.90 12.53 -9.42
C ALA A 284 25.03 11.82 -10.20
N ILE A 285 26.11 12.54 -10.49
CA ILE A 285 27.24 12.07 -11.28
C ILE A 285 28.51 12.06 -10.40
N PRO A 286 29.21 10.92 -10.24
CA PRO A 286 30.43 10.86 -9.44
C PRO A 286 31.59 11.62 -10.09
N VAL A 287 32.54 12.10 -9.27
CA VAL A 287 33.70 12.87 -9.75
C VAL A 287 34.65 12.07 -10.64
N ASN A 288 34.72 10.76 -10.42
CA ASN A 288 35.42 9.77 -11.25
C ASN A 288 34.95 8.36 -10.88
N GLU A 289 35.47 7.35 -11.56
CA GLU A 289 35.05 5.95 -11.42
C GLU A 289 35.39 5.34 -10.05
N ASN A 290 36.22 5.97 -9.22
CA ASN A 290 36.51 5.46 -7.86
C ASN A 290 35.50 5.93 -6.82
N TYR A 291 34.49 6.70 -7.22
CA TYR A 291 33.38 7.10 -6.39
C TYR A 291 32.07 6.64 -7.02
N VAL A 292 31.14 6.22 -6.17
CA VAL A 292 29.83 5.72 -6.59
C VAL A 292 28.75 6.43 -5.79
N PHE A 293 27.62 6.68 -6.44
CA PHE A 293 26.47 7.26 -5.77
C PHE A 293 26.01 6.35 -4.64
N ALA A 294 25.76 6.94 -3.47
CA ALA A 294 25.43 6.25 -2.23
C ALA A 294 24.07 6.67 -1.65
N GLY A 295 23.32 7.48 -2.39
CA GLY A 295 21.96 7.90 -2.03
C GLY A 295 21.78 9.41 -1.85
N TRP A 296 20.51 9.80 -1.82
CA TRP A 296 20.04 11.14 -1.54
C TRP A 296 19.81 11.32 -0.04
N SER A 297 20.05 12.54 0.47
CA SER A 297 19.81 12.91 1.86
C SER A 297 19.34 14.37 1.98
N GLY A 298 18.96 14.77 3.20
CA GLY A 298 18.31 16.04 3.48
C GLY A 298 16.80 15.91 3.33
N ASP A 299 16.20 16.79 2.54
CA ASP A 299 14.77 16.78 2.22
C ASP A 299 14.40 15.73 1.15
N LEU A 300 15.40 15.00 0.64
CA LEU A 300 15.18 13.76 -0.10
C LEU A 300 15.62 12.55 0.71
N ARG A 301 14.84 11.48 0.58
CA ARG A 301 15.21 10.13 0.97
C ARG A 301 14.88 9.24 -0.23
N GLY A 302 15.88 8.58 -0.80
CA GLY A 302 15.72 7.84 -2.06
C GLY A 302 16.54 6.57 -2.11
N ASP A 303 16.22 5.73 -3.08
CA ASP A 303 16.97 4.51 -3.39
C ASP A 303 18.43 4.86 -3.73
N ARG A 304 19.39 4.17 -3.07
CA ARG A 304 20.82 4.34 -3.35
C ARG A 304 21.22 3.88 -4.75
N HIS A 305 20.36 3.10 -5.43
CA HIS A 305 20.55 2.70 -6.81
C HIS A 305 19.95 3.72 -7.81
N ALA A 306 19.17 4.68 -7.33
CA ALA A 306 18.55 5.73 -8.14
C ALA A 306 19.38 7.02 -8.11
N ALA A 307 20.48 7.02 -8.86
CA ALA A 307 21.29 8.23 -9.07
C ALA A 307 20.49 9.34 -9.78
N THR A 308 19.34 9.01 -10.38
CA THR A 308 18.38 9.96 -10.93
C THR A 308 17.08 9.92 -10.15
N THR A 309 16.48 11.07 -9.86
CA THR A 309 15.18 11.16 -9.16
C THR A 309 14.39 12.40 -9.59
N ASN A 310 13.07 12.36 -9.49
CA ASN A 310 12.19 13.50 -9.74
C ASN A 310 11.60 14.01 -8.41
N ILE A 311 11.53 15.33 -8.27
CA ILE A 311 11.04 16.00 -7.06
C ILE A 311 10.10 17.14 -7.43
N THR A 312 9.15 17.45 -6.55
CA THR A 312 8.31 18.64 -6.69
C THR A 312 8.68 19.65 -5.62
N VAL A 313 8.91 20.91 -6.00
CA VAL A 313 9.27 21.99 -5.08
C VAL A 313 8.05 22.36 -4.23
N GLN A 314 8.05 21.95 -2.96
CA GLN A 314 6.97 22.23 -2.02
C GLN A 314 7.29 23.36 -1.04
N GLY A 315 8.52 23.88 -1.08
CA GLY A 315 9.06 24.83 -0.12
C GLY A 315 10.56 25.01 -0.33
N ASN A 316 11.25 25.60 0.65
CA ASN A 316 12.71 25.59 0.64
C ASN A 316 13.23 24.16 0.86
N MET A 317 14.11 23.69 -0.01
CA MET A 317 14.63 22.32 0.02
C MET A 317 16.16 22.31 0.16
N ASN A 318 16.69 21.41 0.97
CA ASN A 318 18.11 21.12 1.13
C ASN A 318 18.35 19.66 0.79
N ILE A 319 19.03 19.43 -0.33
CA ILE A 319 19.21 18.11 -0.93
C ILE A 319 20.71 17.85 -1.00
N SER A 320 21.12 16.63 -0.64
CA SER A 320 22.51 16.22 -0.76
C SER A 320 22.65 14.89 -1.46
N ALA A 321 23.42 14.86 -2.55
CA ALA A 321 23.88 13.62 -3.18
C ALA A 321 25.17 13.16 -2.53
N ARG A 322 25.16 11.91 -2.05
CA ARG A 322 26.33 11.32 -1.40
C ARG A 322 27.06 10.41 -2.36
N PHE A 323 28.38 10.53 -2.37
CA PHE A 323 29.26 9.68 -3.15
C PHE A 323 30.33 9.08 -2.24
N GLU A 324 30.44 7.76 -2.27
CA GLU A 324 31.35 7.02 -1.41
C GLU A 324 32.42 6.31 -2.26
N ARG A 325 33.56 6.05 -1.65
CA ARG A 325 34.70 5.44 -2.35
C ARG A 325 34.41 3.97 -2.67
N ALA A 326 34.74 3.54 -3.88
CA ALA A 326 34.63 2.16 -4.33
C ALA A 326 36.00 1.52 -4.57
N TYR A 327 36.10 0.23 -4.24
CA TYR A 327 37.21 -0.65 -4.56
C TYR A 327 36.73 -1.77 -5.49
N TYR A 328 37.50 -2.07 -6.53
CA TYR A 328 37.08 -2.93 -7.63
C TYR A 328 37.85 -4.24 -7.68
N LEU A 329 37.13 -5.32 -7.99
CA LEU A 329 37.68 -6.63 -8.28
C LEU A 329 37.34 -7.05 -9.71
N SER A 330 38.32 -7.51 -10.48
CA SER A 330 38.17 -8.09 -11.82
C SER A 330 38.94 -9.41 -11.91
N PRO A 331 38.45 -10.45 -12.61
CA PRO A 331 39.19 -11.70 -12.78
C PRO A 331 40.55 -11.52 -13.48
N THR A 332 40.69 -10.45 -14.26
CA THR A 332 41.93 -10.05 -14.95
C THR A 332 42.84 -9.12 -14.14
N GLY A 333 42.41 -8.69 -12.95
CA GLY A 333 43.16 -7.81 -12.05
C GLY A 333 44.36 -8.49 -11.37
N SER A 334 44.95 -7.80 -10.38
CA SER A 334 46.08 -8.31 -9.58
C SER A 334 45.87 -8.11 -8.08
N ASN A 335 46.29 -9.08 -7.25
CA ASN A 335 46.25 -8.91 -5.79
C ASN A 335 47.30 -7.95 -5.22
N SER A 336 48.23 -7.48 -6.06
CA SER A 336 49.16 -6.40 -5.73
C SER A 336 48.69 -5.04 -6.24
N ALA A 337 47.51 -4.98 -6.87
CA ALA A 337 46.93 -3.75 -7.40
C ALA A 337 46.42 -2.83 -6.29
N THR A 338 46.11 -1.60 -6.65
CA THR A 338 45.58 -0.57 -5.74
C THR A 338 44.09 -0.72 -5.43
N GLY A 339 43.36 -1.52 -6.21
CA GLY A 339 41.93 -1.73 -6.04
C GLY A 339 41.08 -0.60 -6.63
N THR A 340 41.67 0.30 -7.42
CA THR A 340 40.94 1.34 -8.16
C THR A 340 40.27 0.76 -9.40
N PHE A 341 39.35 1.49 -10.02
CA PHE A 341 38.67 1.02 -11.24
C PHE A 341 39.67 0.69 -12.38
N GLN A 342 40.74 1.47 -12.52
CA GLN A 342 41.77 1.29 -13.55
C GLN A 342 42.84 0.24 -13.18
N ASP A 343 42.92 -0.14 -11.90
CA ASP A 343 43.90 -1.11 -11.38
C ASP A 343 43.22 -2.00 -10.31
N PRO A 344 42.30 -2.89 -10.75
CA PRO A 344 41.43 -3.66 -9.86
C PRO A 344 42.15 -4.85 -9.23
N TRP A 345 41.66 -5.28 -8.07
CA TRP A 345 42.11 -6.51 -7.42
C TRP A 345 41.64 -7.76 -8.16
N ARG A 346 42.30 -8.90 -7.92
CA ARG A 346 41.98 -10.15 -8.63
C ARG A 346 40.98 -11.05 -7.90
N ASN A 347 41.15 -11.24 -6.60
CA ASN A 347 40.36 -12.22 -5.84
C ASN A 347 40.21 -11.87 -4.37
N LEU A 348 39.46 -12.72 -3.64
CA LEU A 348 39.07 -12.53 -2.24
C LEU A 348 40.25 -12.33 -1.28
N LYS A 349 41.46 -12.77 -1.64
CA LYS A 349 42.66 -12.51 -0.83
C LYS A 349 42.92 -11.01 -0.66
N ALA A 350 42.63 -10.19 -1.68
CA ALA A 350 42.89 -8.76 -1.60
C ALA A 350 42.02 -8.09 -0.54
N ILE A 351 40.73 -8.44 -0.45
CA ILE A 351 39.83 -7.84 0.56
C ILE A 351 40.14 -8.32 1.98
N HIS A 352 40.71 -9.53 2.16
CA HIS A 352 41.08 -10.06 3.48
C HIS A 352 42.17 -9.24 4.21
N TRP A 353 43.05 -8.56 3.47
CA TRP A 353 44.20 -7.84 4.03
C TRP A 353 44.03 -6.32 4.08
N ASN A 354 42.91 -5.80 3.58
CA ASN A 354 42.61 -4.37 3.56
C ASN A 354 41.57 -4.02 4.62
N ASN A 355 41.64 -2.78 5.10
CA ASN A 355 40.65 -2.21 6.01
C ASN A 355 39.71 -1.29 5.21
N PHE A 356 38.45 -1.22 5.64
CA PHE A 356 37.42 -0.40 5.00
C PHE A 356 36.78 0.52 6.04
N SER A 357 36.53 1.76 5.63
CA SER A 357 35.86 2.80 6.42
C SER A 357 34.35 2.79 6.15
N PRO A 358 33.54 3.40 7.03
CA PRO A 358 32.11 3.55 6.76
C PRO A 358 31.81 4.18 5.40
N GLY A 359 30.81 3.66 4.71
CA GLY A 359 30.37 4.10 3.37
C GLY A 359 31.12 3.46 2.21
N GLU A 360 32.34 2.95 2.42
CA GLU A 360 33.14 2.39 1.32
C GLU A 360 32.49 1.13 0.72
N GLN A 361 32.68 0.97 -0.59
CA GLN A 361 32.09 -0.12 -1.37
C GLN A 361 33.16 -1.07 -1.93
N ILE A 362 32.86 -2.35 -1.96
CA ILE A 362 33.70 -3.42 -2.51
C ILE A 362 32.91 -4.07 -3.65
N LEU A 363 33.29 -3.79 -4.89
CA LEU A 363 32.52 -4.11 -6.07
C LEU A 363 33.21 -5.16 -6.95
N PHE A 364 32.51 -6.24 -7.23
CA PHE A 364 32.98 -7.33 -8.09
C PHE A 364 32.41 -7.20 -9.50
N GLU A 365 33.24 -7.43 -10.52
CA GLU A 365 32.84 -7.36 -11.93
C GLU A 365 31.85 -8.49 -12.25
N ARG A 366 30.70 -8.13 -12.83
CA ARG A 366 29.71 -9.09 -13.33
C ARG A 366 30.30 -10.00 -14.41
N GLY A 367 29.85 -11.25 -14.42
CA GLY A 367 30.41 -12.33 -15.24
C GLY A 367 31.76 -12.89 -14.75
N GLY A 368 32.34 -12.34 -13.68
CA GLY A 368 33.61 -12.79 -13.12
C GLY A 368 33.49 -13.96 -12.12
N THR A 369 34.54 -14.77 -12.02
CA THR A 369 34.68 -15.82 -10.98
C THR A 369 35.88 -15.52 -10.07
N TYR A 370 35.64 -15.57 -8.76
CA TYR A 370 36.57 -15.12 -7.72
C TYR A 370 36.82 -16.21 -6.68
N PHE A 371 38.00 -16.82 -6.75
CA PHE A 371 38.38 -17.91 -5.84
C PHE A 371 38.97 -17.42 -4.52
N GLY A 372 38.69 -18.16 -3.44
CA GLY A 372 39.33 -18.02 -2.15
C GLY A 372 38.35 -17.69 -1.03
N ARG A 373 38.82 -16.95 -0.03
CA ARG A 373 38.03 -16.54 1.13
C ARG A 373 38.41 -15.14 1.60
N ALA A 374 37.53 -14.56 2.40
CA ALA A 374 37.78 -13.30 3.08
C ALA A 374 37.31 -13.35 4.55
N SER A 375 37.99 -12.57 5.39
CA SER A 375 37.60 -12.36 6.77
C SER A 375 37.73 -10.88 7.05
N LEU A 376 36.60 -10.24 7.35
CA LEU A 376 36.50 -8.81 7.57
C LEU A 376 36.04 -8.60 9.01
N ASN A 377 36.59 -7.60 9.66
CA ASN A 377 36.08 -7.08 10.94
C ASN A 377 35.97 -5.56 10.80
N VAL A 378 34.93 -5.13 10.08
CA VAL A 378 34.73 -3.74 9.65
C VAL A 378 33.33 -3.29 10.00
N SER A 379 33.08 -1.99 10.10
CA SER A 379 31.73 -1.51 10.41
C SER A 379 31.45 -0.20 9.70
N GLY A 380 30.25 -0.12 9.12
CA GLY A 380 29.69 1.14 8.66
C GLY A 380 29.03 1.93 9.80
N THR A 381 28.21 2.89 9.41
CA THR A 381 27.30 3.64 10.29
C THR A 381 25.87 3.57 9.76
N ASN A 382 24.89 4.11 10.51
CA ASN A 382 23.50 4.22 10.05
C ASN A 382 23.37 4.91 8.69
N ASP A 383 24.19 5.94 8.47
CA ASP A 383 24.13 6.73 7.25
C ASP A 383 25.10 6.19 6.19
N ALA A 384 26.15 5.45 6.58
CA ALA A 384 27.22 5.01 5.68
C ALA A 384 27.54 3.53 5.92
N ALA A 385 26.64 2.64 5.49
CA ALA A 385 26.89 1.21 5.50
C ALA A 385 28.03 0.85 4.53
N ILE A 386 28.82 -0.17 4.87
CA ILE A 386 29.80 -0.74 3.93
C ILE A 386 29.05 -1.70 3.00
N ILE A 387 29.26 -1.55 1.68
CA ILE A 387 28.59 -2.34 0.66
C ILE A 387 29.56 -3.35 0.06
N ILE A 388 29.15 -4.60 -0.05
CA ILE A 388 29.85 -5.64 -0.81
C ILE A 388 28.93 -6.05 -1.96
N GLY A 389 29.23 -5.58 -3.16
CA GLY A 389 28.31 -5.58 -4.30
C GLY A 389 28.95 -5.95 -5.62
N ALA A 390 28.25 -5.63 -6.71
CA ALA A 390 28.69 -5.88 -8.07
C ALA A 390 28.76 -4.59 -8.91
N TYR A 391 29.55 -4.60 -9.99
CA TYR A 391 29.57 -3.56 -11.02
C TYR A 391 29.65 -4.17 -12.43
N GLY A 392 29.38 -3.36 -13.45
CA GLY A 392 29.37 -3.80 -14.84
C GLY A 392 28.05 -4.48 -15.24
N ALA A 393 28.08 -5.33 -16.26
CA ALA A 393 26.92 -6.01 -16.81
C ALA A 393 27.15 -7.52 -16.93
N GLY A 394 26.07 -8.30 -16.99
CA GLY A 394 26.10 -9.77 -17.09
C GLY A 394 25.74 -10.49 -15.79
N ASP A 395 26.13 -11.76 -15.71
CA ASP A 395 25.80 -12.65 -14.60
C ASP A 395 26.35 -12.14 -13.24
N LEU A 396 25.76 -12.62 -12.14
CA LEU A 396 26.24 -12.32 -10.80
C LEU A 396 27.72 -12.72 -10.66
N PRO A 397 28.58 -11.91 -10.03
CA PRO A 397 29.95 -12.31 -9.72
C PRO A 397 29.96 -13.56 -8.84
N HIS A 398 30.67 -14.60 -9.30
CA HIS A 398 30.69 -15.91 -8.65
C HIS A 398 31.87 -16.04 -7.70
N LEU A 399 31.61 -15.94 -6.41
CA LEU A 399 32.57 -16.15 -5.34
C LEU A 399 32.62 -17.63 -4.98
N VAL A 400 33.82 -18.22 -5.09
CA VAL A 400 34.06 -19.64 -4.91
C VAL A 400 35.00 -19.87 -3.73
N GLY A 401 34.45 -20.49 -2.68
CA GLY A 401 35.20 -20.90 -1.49
C GLY A 401 36.25 -21.96 -1.80
N ASP A 402 37.21 -22.13 -0.90
CA ASP A 402 38.24 -23.17 -1.02
C ASP A 402 37.93 -24.42 -0.17
N LEU A 403 38.68 -25.50 -0.41
CA LEU A 403 38.49 -26.78 0.28
C LEU A 403 38.86 -26.76 1.77
N ASN A 404 39.73 -25.85 2.19
CA ASN A 404 40.46 -25.90 3.46
C ASN A 404 39.88 -25.02 4.56
N TYR A 405 38.90 -24.16 4.25
CA TYR A 405 38.23 -23.34 5.24
C TYR A 405 36.73 -23.56 5.29
N GLN A 406 36.16 -23.36 6.47
CA GLN A 406 34.74 -23.55 6.72
C GLN A 406 33.89 -22.45 6.07
N SER A 407 34.26 -21.18 6.22
CA SER A 407 33.50 -20.03 5.68
C SER A 407 34.18 -19.40 4.47
N LEU A 408 33.40 -19.02 3.45
CA LEU A 408 33.88 -18.23 2.33
C LEU A 408 34.06 -16.76 2.74
N LEU A 409 33.02 -16.13 3.28
CA LEU A 409 33.07 -14.78 3.84
C LEU A 409 32.80 -14.84 5.35
N ASN A 410 33.75 -14.39 6.16
CA ASN A 410 33.59 -14.27 7.61
C ASN A 410 33.56 -12.80 8.02
N LEU A 411 32.52 -12.36 8.73
CA LEU A 411 32.35 -10.94 9.11
C LEU A 411 32.63 -10.64 10.58
N GLY A 412 32.96 -11.63 11.42
CA GLY A 412 33.36 -11.40 12.82
C GLY A 412 32.41 -10.46 13.58
N ASP A 413 32.92 -9.33 14.08
CA ASP A 413 32.19 -8.35 14.90
C ASP A 413 31.51 -7.22 14.10
N SER A 414 31.42 -7.38 12.78
CA SER A 414 30.94 -6.34 11.86
C SER A 414 29.46 -5.96 12.07
N GLN A 415 29.11 -4.72 11.71
CA GLN A 415 27.74 -4.17 11.70
C GLN A 415 27.63 -3.08 10.61
N HIS A 416 26.41 -2.70 10.22
CA HIS A 416 26.15 -1.78 9.10
C HIS A 416 26.83 -2.25 7.80
N ILE A 417 26.57 -3.52 7.46
CA ILE A 417 27.07 -4.17 6.26
C ILE A 417 25.89 -4.57 5.38
N GLU A 418 26.02 -4.31 4.09
CA GLU A 418 25.08 -4.80 3.10
C GLU A 418 25.81 -5.58 2.01
N ILE A 419 25.26 -6.75 1.67
CA ILE A 419 25.81 -7.65 0.68
C ILE A 419 24.75 -7.81 -0.40
N GLU A 420 25.12 -7.52 -1.64
CA GLU A 420 24.15 -7.51 -2.72
C GLU A 420 24.68 -7.99 -4.06
N ASP A 421 23.80 -8.60 -4.87
CA ASP A 421 24.10 -8.93 -6.26
C ASP A 421 25.32 -9.85 -6.45
N LEU A 422 25.52 -10.81 -5.54
CA LEU A 422 26.63 -11.78 -5.57
C LEU A 422 26.16 -13.22 -5.59
N HIS A 423 26.96 -14.10 -6.20
CA HIS A 423 26.77 -15.54 -6.16
C HIS A 423 27.84 -16.21 -5.30
N PHE A 424 27.42 -17.01 -4.30
CA PHE A 424 28.32 -17.73 -3.39
C PHE A 424 28.23 -19.23 -3.64
N SER A 425 29.38 -19.89 -3.73
CA SER A 425 29.46 -21.34 -3.64
C SER A 425 30.63 -21.79 -2.77
N ASN A 426 30.45 -22.85 -2.00
CA ASN A 426 31.46 -23.35 -1.09
C ASN A 426 31.28 -24.86 -0.91
N SER A 427 31.76 -25.60 -1.90
CA SER A 427 31.74 -27.06 -1.94
C SER A 427 33.14 -27.63 -2.18
N GLY A 428 33.33 -28.89 -1.83
CA GLY A 428 34.56 -29.62 -2.12
C GLY A 428 34.34 -31.12 -2.13
N SER A 429 34.85 -31.83 -3.14
CA SER A 429 34.63 -33.27 -3.34
C SER A 429 35.05 -34.15 -2.17
N PHE A 430 35.86 -33.62 -1.25
CA PHE A 430 36.25 -34.23 0.03
C PHE A 430 36.66 -33.10 0.99
N GLY A 431 35.79 -32.11 1.21
CA GLY A 431 36.12 -30.94 2.02
C GLY A 431 36.72 -31.31 3.38
N ALA A 432 37.77 -30.63 3.83
CA ALA A 432 38.38 -30.89 5.14
C ALA A 432 37.46 -30.56 6.33
N HIS A 433 36.34 -29.88 6.06
CA HIS A 433 35.40 -29.39 7.08
C HIS A 433 34.05 -30.06 6.94
N LYS A 434 33.53 -30.51 8.08
CA LYS A 434 32.23 -31.15 8.20
C LYS A 434 31.09 -30.23 7.75
N HIS A 435 31.24 -28.93 7.99
CA HIS A 435 30.23 -27.91 7.69
C HIS A 435 30.88 -26.78 6.92
N LYS A 436 30.22 -26.32 5.85
CA LYS A 436 30.65 -25.19 5.04
C LYS A 436 29.64 -24.05 5.14
N TYR A 437 30.14 -22.82 5.07
CA TYR A 437 29.32 -21.62 5.09
C TYR A 437 29.62 -20.69 3.92
N GLY A 438 28.58 -20.11 3.32
CA GLY A 438 28.74 -19.00 2.38
C GLY A 438 29.19 -17.75 3.13
N ILE A 439 28.29 -17.21 3.95
CA ILE A 439 28.54 -16.09 4.86
C ILE A 439 28.47 -16.60 6.30
N ASN A 440 29.48 -16.29 7.11
CA ASN A 440 29.47 -16.55 8.54
C ASN A 440 29.65 -15.25 9.32
N ILE A 441 28.75 -15.01 10.27
CA ILE A 441 28.79 -13.89 11.20
C ILE A 441 28.78 -14.50 12.59
N THR A 442 29.92 -14.44 13.28
CA THR A 442 30.06 -14.95 14.64
C THR A 442 30.85 -13.92 15.41
N PRO A 443 30.17 -12.93 16.01
CA PRO A 443 30.84 -11.93 16.83
C PRO A 443 31.48 -12.58 18.05
N SER A 444 32.51 -11.92 18.55
CA SER A 444 33.12 -12.16 19.84
C SER A 444 32.06 -12.03 20.94
N SER A 445 32.12 -12.92 21.92
CA SER A 445 31.20 -12.86 23.06
C SER A 445 31.29 -11.51 23.77
N GLY A 446 30.15 -10.88 24.04
CA GLY A 446 30.08 -9.67 24.83
C GLY A 446 30.28 -8.35 24.08
N ILE A 447 30.17 -8.35 22.75
CA ILE A 447 30.34 -7.15 21.92
C ILE A 447 29.12 -6.21 21.93
N GLY A 448 28.03 -6.61 22.60
CA GLY A 448 26.77 -5.89 22.59
C GLY A 448 25.95 -6.15 21.33
N GLU A 449 25.06 -5.22 20.99
CA GLU A 449 24.24 -5.30 19.78
C GLU A 449 25.10 -5.14 18.52
N ARG A 450 24.90 -6.02 17.53
CA ARG A 450 25.33 -5.83 16.13
C ARG A 450 24.09 -5.56 15.29
N LYS A 451 24.10 -4.54 14.43
CA LYS A 451 22.90 -4.14 13.70
C LYS A 451 23.12 -3.83 12.23
N HIS A 452 22.03 -3.82 11.47
CA HIS A 452 22.02 -3.48 10.03
C HIS A 452 22.92 -4.43 9.25
N LEU A 453 22.44 -5.66 9.08
CA LEU A 453 23.11 -6.71 8.32
C LEU A 453 22.16 -7.19 7.24
N TRP A 454 22.35 -6.69 6.03
CA TRP A 454 21.44 -6.95 4.92
C TRP A 454 22.11 -7.82 3.86
N VAL A 455 21.39 -8.82 3.37
CA VAL A 455 21.79 -9.66 2.24
C VAL A 455 20.65 -9.62 1.23
N SER A 456 20.93 -9.13 0.02
CA SER A 456 19.87 -8.95 -0.98
C SER A 456 20.28 -9.33 -2.40
N ARG A 457 19.35 -9.89 -3.19
CA ARG A 457 19.61 -10.25 -4.61
C ARG A 457 20.84 -11.16 -4.79
N CYS A 458 21.14 -11.98 -3.78
CA CYS A 458 22.28 -12.89 -3.81
C CYS A 458 21.83 -14.32 -4.14
N GLU A 459 22.71 -15.08 -4.79
CA GLU A 459 22.53 -16.51 -4.96
C GLU A 459 23.50 -17.29 -4.08
N PHE A 460 23.04 -18.37 -3.47
CA PHE A 460 23.86 -19.36 -2.78
C PHE A 460 23.62 -20.70 -3.44
N SER A 461 24.68 -21.30 -3.99
CA SER A 461 24.59 -22.62 -4.60
C SER A 461 25.70 -23.54 -4.08
N ASN A 462 25.42 -24.85 -3.99
CA ASN A 462 26.44 -25.85 -3.67
C ASN A 462 27.24 -25.50 -2.40
N ILE A 463 26.54 -25.16 -1.32
CA ILE A 463 27.16 -24.98 0.01
C ILE A 463 27.16 -26.34 0.68
N ARG A 464 28.28 -27.07 0.60
CA ARG A 464 28.34 -28.51 0.94
C ARG A 464 29.61 -28.89 1.70
N GLY A 465 29.45 -29.49 2.88
CA GLY A 465 30.51 -30.14 3.65
C GLY A 465 30.86 -31.53 3.09
N TYR A 466 31.77 -32.25 3.75
CA TYR A 466 32.01 -33.65 3.37
C TYR A 466 30.95 -34.59 3.97
N PRO A 467 30.54 -35.66 3.26
CA PRO A 467 29.51 -36.58 3.73
C PRO A 467 29.94 -37.32 5.00
N GLN A 468 29.04 -37.41 6.00
CA GLN A 468 29.22 -38.26 7.17
C GLN A 468 28.42 -39.56 7.02
N PRO A 469 28.96 -40.74 7.39
CA PRO A 469 28.13 -41.93 7.55
C PRO A 469 27.19 -41.74 8.77
N PRO A 470 25.97 -42.29 8.74
CA PRO A 470 25.05 -42.24 9.88
C PRO A 470 25.68 -42.91 11.11
N ASN A 471 25.92 -42.15 12.17
CA ASN A 471 26.09 -42.65 13.53
C ASN A 471 24.71 -42.74 14.23
N SER A 472 24.54 -43.72 15.11
CA SER A 472 23.24 -44.12 15.67
C SER A 472 22.74 -43.24 16.83
N ASN A 473 23.49 -42.21 17.25
CA ASN A 473 23.25 -41.55 18.53
C ASN A 473 23.04 -40.04 18.44
N ASP A 474 23.20 -39.42 17.26
CA ASP A 474 22.95 -37.99 17.08
C ASP A 474 22.48 -37.71 15.66
N SER A 475 21.16 -37.57 15.47
CA SER A 475 20.54 -37.19 14.19
C SER A 475 20.77 -35.72 13.83
N ASP A 476 21.23 -34.88 14.76
CA ASP A 476 21.25 -33.42 14.56
C ASP A 476 22.50 -32.94 13.84
N ASP A 477 23.45 -33.84 13.58
CA ASP A 477 24.81 -33.51 13.18
C ASP A 477 25.16 -33.88 11.72
N TYR A 478 24.19 -34.43 10.97
CA TYR A 478 24.25 -34.64 9.52
C TYR A 478 23.82 -33.37 8.80
N HIS A 479 24.43 -33.03 7.66
CA HIS A 479 23.86 -32.01 6.76
C HIS A 479 23.65 -30.62 7.43
N THR A 480 24.71 -30.03 8.02
CA THR A 480 24.62 -28.74 8.74
C THR A 480 25.42 -27.59 8.09
N SER A 481 25.77 -27.74 6.81
CA SER A 481 26.25 -26.61 6.03
C SER A 481 25.16 -25.52 5.94
N VAL A 482 25.56 -24.25 5.93
CA VAL A 482 24.62 -23.12 6.02
C VAL A 482 25.00 -22.04 5.02
N ALA A 483 24.07 -21.58 4.19
CA ALA A 483 24.41 -20.53 3.23
C ALA A 483 24.74 -19.20 3.94
N ILE A 484 23.89 -18.77 4.88
CA ILE A 484 24.11 -17.59 5.73
C ILE A 484 23.95 -18.01 7.20
N ARG A 485 25.05 -17.98 7.94
CA ARG A 485 25.09 -18.36 9.35
C ARG A 485 25.36 -17.15 10.25
N MET A 486 24.49 -16.92 11.22
CA MET A 486 24.66 -15.93 12.28
C MET A 486 24.64 -16.67 13.62
N LEU A 487 25.75 -16.65 14.36
CA LEU A 487 25.88 -17.31 15.67
C LEU A 487 26.33 -16.31 16.74
N SER A 488 25.51 -16.15 17.78
CA SER A 488 25.82 -15.36 18.96
C SER A 488 26.04 -16.37 20.09
N PRO A 489 27.27 -16.45 20.64
CA PRO A 489 27.61 -17.47 21.63
C PRO A 489 26.84 -17.27 22.94
N ASN A 490 26.52 -18.37 23.62
CA ASN A 490 25.87 -18.31 24.93
C ASN A 490 26.77 -17.62 25.95
N ASN A 491 26.36 -16.42 26.42
CA ASN A 491 26.99 -15.72 27.53
C ASN A 491 26.04 -14.67 28.14
N ASP A 492 25.25 -15.08 29.14
CA ASP A 492 24.28 -14.20 29.81
C ASP A 492 24.92 -13.11 30.68
N SER A 493 26.21 -13.24 31.00
CA SER A 493 26.94 -12.21 31.75
C SER A 493 27.39 -11.04 30.88
N ILE A 494 27.54 -11.26 29.56
CA ILE A 494 27.93 -10.21 28.61
C ILE A 494 27.05 -10.33 27.34
N LYS A 495 25.94 -9.60 27.38
CA LYS A 495 24.84 -9.70 26.43
C LYS A 495 25.27 -9.31 25.01
N SER A 496 24.89 -10.13 24.03
CA SER A 496 25.04 -9.83 22.60
C SER A 496 23.75 -10.15 21.89
N LYS A 497 23.41 -9.39 20.83
CA LYS A 497 22.22 -9.64 20.01
C LYS A 497 22.40 -9.08 18.61
N TRP A 498 21.50 -9.43 17.71
CA TRP A 498 21.33 -8.77 16.43
C TRP A 498 20.09 -7.89 16.36
N SER A 499 20.18 -6.80 15.60
CA SER A 499 19.00 -6.05 15.19
C SER A 499 19.04 -5.56 13.75
N ASN A 500 17.87 -5.34 13.14
CA ASN A 500 17.77 -4.88 11.73
C ASN A 500 18.54 -5.81 10.77
N VAL A 501 18.20 -7.10 10.78
CA VAL A 501 18.74 -8.09 9.86
C VAL A 501 17.73 -8.31 8.75
N ARG A 502 18.17 -8.26 7.49
CA ARG A 502 17.30 -8.50 6.34
C ARG A 502 17.94 -9.46 5.36
N VAL A 503 17.23 -10.51 4.99
CA VAL A 503 17.63 -11.42 3.91
C VAL A 503 16.50 -11.44 2.91
N ARG A 504 16.72 -10.86 1.73
CA ARG A 504 15.64 -10.66 0.77
C ARG A 504 16.02 -10.90 -0.68
N ASN A 505 15.07 -11.35 -1.48
CA ASN A 505 15.30 -11.58 -2.92
C ASN A 505 16.50 -12.50 -3.19
N CYS A 506 16.82 -13.41 -2.27
CA CYS A 506 17.94 -14.33 -2.41
C CYS A 506 17.47 -15.69 -2.94
N VAL A 507 18.38 -16.38 -3.61
CA VAL A 507 18.17 -17.72 -4.15
C VAL A 507 19.08 -18.70 -3.42
N PHE A 508 18.53 -19.79 -2.91
CA PHE A 508 19.25 -20.86 -2.21
C PHE A 508 19.07 -22.16 -2.98
N ARG A 509 20.14 -22.72 -3.53
CA ARG A 509 20.10 -23.95 -4.33
C ARG A 509 21.08 -24.96 -3.76
N ASP A 510 20.64 -26.21 -3.64
CA ASP A 510 21.54 -27.33 -3.37
C ASP A 510 22.39 -27.13 -2.09
N ILE A 511 21.71 -26.68 -1.04
CA ILE A 511 22.32 -26.43 0.26
C ILE A 511 22.28 -27.73 1.05
N ASP A 512 23.45 -28.21 1.45
CA ASP A 512 23.60 -29.43 2.25
C ASP A 512 22.97 -29.32 3.64
N GLY A 513 22.38 -28.20 4.03
CA GLY A 513 21.70 -28.02 5.31
C GLY A 513 20.68 -26.89 5.27
N ILE A 514 21.04 -25.72 5.79
CA ILE A 514 20.11 -24.61 6.03
C ILE A 514 20.42 -23.42 5.11
N GLY A 515 19.40 -22.79 4.53
CA GLY A 515 19.58 -21.54 3.78
C GLY A 515 20.07 -20.41 4.69
N PHE A 516 19.21 -19.93 5.59
CA PHE A 516 19.54 -18.90 6.58
C PHE A 516 19.37 -19.44 8.00
N TRP A 517 20.40 -19.33 8.82
CA TRP A 517 20.33 -19.69 10.24
C TRP A 517 20.82 -18.57 11.13
N LEU A 518 19.91 -17.98 11.91
CA LEU A 518 20.24 -17.11 13.03
C LEU A 518 20.08 -17.88 14.33
N LYS A 519 21.19 -18.10 15.03
CA LYS A 519 21.24 -18.77 16.32
C LYS A 519 21.75 -17.81 17.39
N ASP A 520 20.84 -17.14 18.09
CA ASP A 520 21.16 -16.40 19.30
C ASP A 520 21.01 -17.30 20.52
N GLN A 521 22.01 -17.29 21.39
CA GLN A 521 22.06 -18.15 22.57
C GLN A 521 22.30 -17.35 23.85
N SER A 522 22.31 -16.02 23.80
CA SER A 522 22.48 -15.15 24.97
C SER A 522 21.12 -14.62 25.43
N CYS A 523 20.86 -14.67 26.74
CA CYS A 523 19.69 -14.03 27.36
C CYS A 523 18.36 -14.40 26.68
N THR A 524 18.22 -15.69 26.36
CA THR A 524 17.11 -16.20 25.54
C THR A 524 15.81 -16.31 26.34
N LEU A 525 14.70 -16.64 25.68
CA LEU A 525 13.40 -16.79 26.37
C LEU A 525 13.44 -17.93 27.40
N VAL A 526 14.14 -19.01 27.08
CA VAL A 526 14.41 -20.12 28.01
C VAL A 526 15.18 -19.64 29.23
N ASP A 527 16.25 -18.85 29.05
CA ASP A 527 17.07 -18.38 30.19
C ASP A 527 16.27 -17.45 31.11
N TYR A 528 15.42 -16.60 30.53
CA TYR A 528 14.50 -15.73 31.26
C TYR A 528 13.51 -16.54 32.10
N LYS A 529 12.79 -17.50 31.48
CA LYS A 529 11.76 -18.27 32.18
C LYS A 529 12.32 -19.26 33.20
N ASN A 530 13.45 -19.89 32.91
CA ASN A 530 14.00 -20.97 33.75
C ASN A 530 14.92 -20.47 34.85
N SER A 531 15.67 -19.39 34.59
CA SER A 531 16.73 -18.92 35.47
C SER A 531 16.51 -17.49 35.97
N GLY A 532 15.48 -16.79 35.49
CA GLY A 532 15.19 -15.40 35.87
C GLY A 532 16.24 -14.40 35.39
N THR A 533 17.01 -14.75 34.36
CA THR A 533 18.00 -13.84 33.73
C THR A 533 17.27 -12.71 32.99
N ASP A 534 17.99 -11.64 32.61
CA ASP A 534 17.39 -10.61 31.75
C ASP A 534 17.07 -11.18 30.36
N TYR A 535 15.88 -10.88 29.81
CA TYR A 535 15.52 -11.22 28.44
C TYR A 535 16.08 -10.17 27.46
N PHE A 536 16.94 -10.59 26.52
CA PHE A 536 17.60 -9.69 25.57
C PHE A 536 17.69 -10.30 24.16
N PRO A 537 16.55 -10.55 23.50
CA PRO A 537 16.49 -11.26 22.23
C PRO A 537 17.01 -10.41 21.07
N SER A 538 17.37 -11.10 19.99
CA SER A 538 17.56 -10.50 18.68
C SER A 538 16.23 -10.06 18.05
N THR A 539 16.18 -8.87 17.45
CA THR A 539 14.92 -8.23 17.00
C THR A 539 15.00 -7.64 15.59
N GLY A 540 13.86 -7.38 14.94
CA GLY A 540 13.85 -6.76 13.61
C GLY A 540 14.54 -7.62 12.55
N ILE A 541 14.26 -8.92 12.58
CA ILE A 541 14.75 -9.90 11.62
C ILE A 541 13.67 -10.11 10.56
N ILE A 542 14.01 -9.88 9.30
CA ILE A 542 13.10 -10.04 8.16
C ILE A 542 13.72 -11.01 7.14
N PHE A 543 13.02 -12.09 6.83
CA PHE A 543 13.37 -13.05 5.79
C PHE A 543 12.26 -13.09 4.74
N GLU A 544 12.45 -12.41 3.61
CA GLU A 544 11.37 -12.20 2.66
C GLU A 544 11.74 -12.37 1.20
N HIS A 545 10.78 -12.73 0.35
CA HIS A 545 10.98 -12.78 -1.09
C HIS A 545 12.13 -13.72 -1.52
N ASN A 546 12.44 -14.77 -0.77
CA ASN A 546 13.50 -15.70 -1.11
C ASN A 546 12.97 -16.94 -1.83
N TYR A 547 13.81 -17.57 -2.65
CA TYR A 547 13.53 -18.85 -3.31
C TYR A 547 14.54 -19.90 -2.86
N GLY A 548 14.06 -21.01 -2.31
CA GLY A 548 14.89 -22.16 -1.93
C GLY A 548 14.54 -23.38 -2.77
N THR A 549 15.54 -24.11 -3.24
CA THR A 549 15.34 -25.45 -3.79
C THR A 549 16.46 -26.39 -3.37
N ASN A 550 16.09 -27.62 -3.01
CA ASN A 550 17.00 -28.64 -2.50
C ASN A 550 17.85 -28.14 -1.31
N CYS A 551 17.23 -27.44 -0.36
CA CYS A 551 17.86 -27.21 0.94
C CYS A 551 17.59 -28.46 1.78
N TYR A 552 18.64 -29.21 2.14
CA TYR A 552 18.49 -30.51 2.77
C TYR A 552 17.66 -30.47 4.05
N ARG A 553 17.75 -29.37 4.84
CA ARG A 553 16.97 -29.16 6.06
C ARG A 553 15.86 -28.11 5.90
N ASN A 554 16.21 -26.84 6.13
CA ASN A 554 15.27 -25.73 6.21
C ASN A 554 15.73 -24.59 5.31
N LEU A 555 14.79 -23.82 4.79
CA LEU A 555 15.12 -22.57 4.13
C LEU A 555 15.54 -21.50 5.15
N CYS A 556 14.84 -21.40 6.28
CA CYS A 556 15.19 -20.48 7.36
C CYS A 556 14.97 -21.09 8.75
N ARG A 557 15.92 -20.86 9.66
CA ARG A 557 15.86 -21.24 11.07
C ARG A 557 16.25 -20.04 11.93
N VAL A 558 15.48 -19.79 12.99
CA VAL A 558 15.73 -18.69 13.94
C VAL A 558 15.69 -19.17 15.38
N ASN A 559 16.62 -18.65 16.20
CA ASN A 559 16.69 -18.94 17.63
C ASN A 559 17.05 -17.70 18.44
N GLY A 560 16.45 -17.56 19.63
CA GLY A 560 16.73 -16.45 20.56
C GLY A 560 16.22 -15.10 20.05
N THR A 561 15.08 -15.10 19.36
CA THR A 561 14.54 -13.92 18.66
C THR A 561 13.18 -13.46 19.21
N ASP A 562 12.83 -12.20 18.98
CA ASP A 562 11.50 -11.64 19.20
C ASP A 562 11.06 -10.78 18.00
N GLY A 563 9.87 -11.06 17.47
CA GLY A 563 9.28 -10.29 16.37
C GLY A 563 9.91 -10.55 15.00
N VAL A 564 10.23 -11.82 14.68
CA VAL A 564 10.73 -12.21 13.35
C VAL A 564 9.60 -12.19 12.33
N LEU A 565 9.85 -11.65 11.14
CA LEU A 565 8.92 -11.70 10.00
C LEU A 565 9.48 -12.59 8.87
N ILE A 566 8.72 -13.60 8.47
CA ILE A 566 9.04 -14.52 7.37
C ILE A 566 7.91 -14.48 6.34
N GLN A 567 8.14 -13.91 5.16
CA GLN A 567 7.06 -13.72 4.18
C GLN A 567 7.45 -13.76 2.70
N TYR A 568 6.51 -14.12 1.82
CA TYR A 568 6.70 -14.13 0.37
C TYR A 568 7.85 -15.03 -0.11
N ASN A 569 8.15 -16.09 0.64
CA ASN A 569 9.18 -17.05 0.29
C ASN A 569 8.57 -18.27 -0.40
N VAL A 570 9.34 -18.86 -1.29
CA VAL A 570 9.01 -20.13 -1.94
C VAL A 570 10.10 -21.14 -1.59
N HIS A 571 9.72 -22.30 -1.05
CA HIS A 571 10.65 -23.40 -0.80
C HIS A 571 10.17 -24.66 -1.52
N ASP A 572 11.00 -25.18 -2.41
CA ASP A 572 10.69 -26.33 -3.26
C ASP A 572 11.76 -27.42 -3.09
N GLY A 573 11.48 -28.40 -2.23
CA GLY A 573 12.34 -29.55 -2.00
C GLY A 573 13.21 -29.47 -0.75
N THR A 574 12.90 -30.32 0.24
CA THR A 574 13.79 -30.71 1.34
C THR A 574 13.76 -32.23 1.53
N THR A 575 14.80 -32.77 2.16
CA THR A 575 14.92 -34.18 2.55
C THR A 575 14.77 -34.37 4.06
N GLU A 576 14.90 -33.29 4.84
CA GLU A 576 14.84 -33.34 6.30
C GLU A 576 14.09 -32.14 6.89
N GLY A 577 12.80 -32.32 7.18
CA GLY A 577 12.06 -31.43 8.07
C GLY A 577 11.24 -30.36 7.35
N SER A 578 10.91 -29.30 8.08
CA SER A 578 9.99 -28.24 7.63
C SER A 578 10.73 -27.13 6.89
N ALA A 579 10.03 -26.27 6.14
CA ALA A 579 10.70 -25.16 5.46
C ALA A 579 11.24 -24.10 6.43
N PHE A 580 10.51 -23.85 7.52
CA PHE A 580 10.85 -22.86 8.53
C PHE A 580 10.78 -23.42 9.93
N TRP A 581 11.70 -22.94 10.78
CA TRP A 581 11.90 -23.49 12.12
C TRP A 581 12.24 -22.39 13.13
N PRO A 582 11.24 -21.83 13.84
CA PRO A 582 11.48 -21.02 15.04
C PRO A 582 11.74 -21.92 16.24
N PHE A 583 12.76 -21.64 17.04
CA PHE A 583 13.04 -22.37 18.29
C PHE A 583 13.55 -21.41 19.34
N ASN A 584 13.00 -21.44 20.55
CA ASN A 584 13.36 -20.44 21.58
C ASN A 584 13.14 -19.01 21.09
N ALA A 585 11.94 -18.75 20.54
CA ALA A 585 11.59 -17.52 19.85
C ALA A 585 10.20 -17.01 20.28
N LYS A 586 10.03 -15.69 20.29
CA LYS A 586 8.78 -15.02 20.65
C LYS A 586 8.22 -14.21 19.46
N SER A 587 6.91 -14.07 19.37
CA SER A 587 6.22 -13.19 18.40
C SER A 587 6.62 -13.42 16.93
N THR A 588 6.95 -14.66 16.54
CA THR A 588 7.37 -14.94 15.15
C THR A 588 6.14 -14.98 14.24
N LEU A 589 6.16 -14.21 13.14
CA LEU A 589 5.13 -14.18 12.11
C LEU A 589 5.63 -14.84 10.82
N VAL A 590 4.94 -15.88 10.37
CA VAL A 590 5.18 -16.57 9.09
C VAL A 590 3.95 -16.45 8.20
N GLN A 591 4.05 -15.72 7.08
CA GLN A 591 2.89 -15.47 6.22
C GLN A 591 3.17 -15.36 4.73
N TYR A 592 2.18 -15.68 3.88
CA TYR A 592 2.29 -15.53 2.42
C TYR A 592 3.45 -16.33 1.81
N ASN A 593 3.69 -17.55 2.28
CA ASN A 593 4.75 -18.43 1.76
C ASN A 593 4.17 -19.62 1.00
N LEU A 594 4.92 -20.13 0.03
CA LEU A 594 4.63 -21.36 -0.70
C LEU A 594 5.66 -22.45 -0.36
N PHE A 595 5.18 -23.59 0.13
CA PHE A 595 6.02 -24.74 0.49
C PHE A 595 5.65 -25.95 -0.34
N MET A 596 6.61 -26.46 -1.10
CA MET A 596 6.39 -27.59 -1.97
C MET A 596 7.42 -28.67 -1.67
N ASN A 597 6.98 -29.93 -1.72
CA ASN A 597 7.89 -31.07 -1.76
C ASN A 597 8.75 -31.20 -0.51
N LEU A 598 8.10 -31.11 0.64
CA LEU A 598 8.76 -31.31 1.93
C LEU A 598 8.58 -32.76 2.37
N TYR A 599 9.67 -33.53 2.34
CA TYR A 599 9.66 -34.96 2.63
C TYR A 599 10.56 -35.29 3.81
N ARG A 600 10.07 -36.18 4.68
CA ARG A 600 10.82 -36.88 5.73
C ARG A 600 9.99 -38.06 6.24
N ASP A 601 10.53 -39.26 6.05
CA ASP A 601 9.86 -40.54 6.24
C ASP A 601 9.65 -40.96 7.71
N PHE A 602 10.27 -40.27 8.66
CA PHE A 602 10.21 -40.63 10.08
C PHE A 602 9.73 -39.54 11.05
N ALA A 603 9.78 -38.24 10.72
CA ALA A 603 9.38 -37.13 11.60
C ALA A 603 9.26 -35.79 10.86
N ASP A 604 8.68 -34.76 11.49
CA ASP A 604 8.62 -33.36 11.04
C ASP A 604 8.04 -33.20 9.61
N ALA A 605 8.46 -32.19 8.84
CA ALA A 605 7.99 -31.86 7.48
C ALA A 605 6.55 -31.32 7.43
N TYR A 606 6.37 -30.11 7.96
CA TYR A 606 5.10 -29.39 7.96
C TYR A 606 5.22 -28.01 7.33
N ILE A 607 4.10 -27.50 6.85
CA ILE A 607 3.97 -26.14 6.34
C ILE A 607 4.08 -25.12 7.49
N CYS A 608 3.29 -25.33 8.54
CA CYS A 608 3.31 -24.53 9.75
C CYS A 608 3.91 -25.34 10.89
N HIS A 609 5.22 -25.17 11.13
CA HIS A 609 5.97 -25.90 12.15
C HIS A 609 6.28 -24.98 13.33
N PHE A 610 5.65 -25.24 14.47
CA PHE A 610 5.84 -24.54 15.74
C PHE A 610 6.65 -25.42 16.68
N ASP A 611 7.92 -25.08 16.86
CA ASP A 611 8.82 -25.85 17.71
C ASP A 611 8.83 -25.35 19.16
N TYR A 612 9.82 -25.80 19.93
CA TYR A 612 9.90 -25.74 21.36
C TYR A 612 10.34 -24.36 21.83
N ASN A 613 9.99 -24.08 23.08
CA ASN A 613 10.37 -22.89 23.82
C ASN A 613 9.93 -21.62 23.11
N CYS A 614 8.81 -21.69 22.40
CA CYS A 614 8.26 -20.58 21.64
C CYS A 614 7.01 -20.02 22.32
N GLU A 615 6.79 -18.73 22.11
CA GLU A 615 5.63 -18.00 22.61
C GLU A 615 5.06 -17.10 21.51
N ASP A 616 3.73 -17.07 21.38
CA ASP A 616 3.00 -16.14 20.49
C ASP A 616 3.46 -16.19 19.02
N THR A 617 3.82 -17.38 18.53
CA THR A 617 4.11 -17.57 17.10
C THR A 617 2.79 -17.61 16.32
N LEU A 618 2.74 -16.90 15.19
CA LEU A 618 1.60 -16.83 14.29
C LEU A 618 2.02 -17.29 12.89
N MET A 619 1.35 -18.32 12.36
CA MET A 619 1.53 -18.77 10.98
C MET A 619 0.20 -18.67 10.23
N GLN A 620 0.14 -17.79 9.24
CA GLN A 620 -1.11 -17.48 8.52
C GLN A 620 -0.90 -17.32 7.02
N TYR A 621 -1.93 -17.60 6.21
CA TYR A 621 -1.89 -17.33 4.77
C TYR A 621 -0.75 -18.06 4.03
N ASN A 622 -0.34 -19.23 4.52
CA ASN A 622 0.67 -20.06 3.86
C ASN A 622 0.00 -21.14 3.03
N VAL A 623 0.59 -21.45 1.88
CA VAL A 623 0.15 -22.52 0.98
C VAL A 623 1.22 -23.60 0.96
N GLY A 624 0.83 -24.87 0.95
CA GLY A 624 1.76 -25.92 0.60
C GLY A 624 1.16 -27.10 -0.15
N TYR A 625 2.06 -27.80 -0.82
CA TYR A 625 1.77 -28.88 -1.76
C TYR A 625 2.75 -30.03 -1.60
N LYS A 626 2.26 -31.27 -1.53
CA LYS A 626 3.09 -32.47 -1.35
C LYS A 626 4.02 -32.33 -0.14
N VAL A 627 3.42 -32.23 1.04
CA VAL A 627 4.13 -32.12 2.32
C VAL A 627 3.82 -33.33 3.18
N GLU A 628 4.82 -34.18 3.40
CA GLU A 628 4.64 -35.52 3.97
C GLU A 628 4.07 -35.50 5.40
N GLY A 629 4.49 -34.55 6.24
CA GLY A 629 4.08 -34.47 7.64
C GLY A 629 2.65 -33.95 7.86
N GLY A 630 2.31 -32.82 7.25
CA GLY A 630 0.99 -32.19 7.38
C GLY A 630 0.97 -30.69 7.14
N LEU A 631 -0.16 -30.05 7.48
CA LEU A 631 -0.30 -28.60 7.41
C LEU A 631 0.24 -27.93 8.67
N VAL A 632 -0.17 -28.39 9.85
CA VAL A 632 0.18 -27.77 11.14
C VAL A 632 0.81 -28.78 12.09
N GLU A 633 1.99 -28.46 12.62
CA GLU A 633 2.65 -29.17 13.69
C GLU A 633 2.99 -28.21 14.83
N ILE A 634 2.48 -28.48 16.03
CA ILE A 634 2.76 -27.72 17.23
C ILE A 634 3.31 -28.68 18.27
N ILE A 635 4.60 -28.57 18.57
CA ILE A 635 5.31 -29.58 19.34
C ILE A 635 6.15 -28.97 20.44
N CYS A 636 6.24 -29.71 21.55
CA CYS A 636 7.15 -29.42 22.64
C CYS A 636 7.42 -30.69 23.44
N ALA A 637 8.63 -31.24 23.35
CA ALA A 637 8.98 -32.48 24.05
C ALA A 637 8.74 -32.38 25.58
N SER A 638 7.94 -33.30 26.13
CA SER A 638 7.51 -33.28 27.53
C SER A 638 8.49 -33.93 28.50
N GLN A 639 9.48 -34.70 28.02
CA GLN A 639 10.47 -35.34 28.90
C GLN A 639 11.49 -34.37 29.50
N TYR A 640 11.61 -33.17 28.94
CA TYR A 640 12.56 -32.17 29.39
C TYR A 640 11.87 -31.19 30.35
N ALA A 641 12.55 -30.88 31.45
CA ALA A 641 12.02 -29.95 32.44
C ALA A 641 11.89 -28.54 31.85
N ASN A 642 10.78 -27.87 32.16
CA ASN A 642 10.51 -26.47 31.83
C ASN A 642 10.53 -26.13 30.32
N THR A 643 10.28 -27.11 29.44
CA THR A 643 9.98 -26.84 28.03
C THR A 643 8.54 -26.37 27.89
N PHE A 644 8.30 -25.45 26.94
CA PHE A 644 6.97 -24.86 26.73
C PHE A 644 6.73 -24.54 25.25
N GLN A 645 5.48 -24.58 24.83
CA GLN A 645 4.99 -23.97 23.60
C GLN A 645 3.62 -23.36 23.91
N THR A 646 3.54 -22.03 23.90
CA THR A 646 2.37 -21.27 24.35
C THR A 646 1.91 -20.23 23.32
N GLY A 647 0.61 -20.07 23.14
CA GLY A 647 0.05 -19.00 22.30
C GLY A 647 0.29 -19.18 20.80
N ALA A 648 0.59 -20.40 20.34
CA ALA A 648 0.71 -20.71 18.92
C ALA A 648 -0.64 -20.50 18.20
N ILE A 649 -0.63 -19.73 17.10
CA ILE A 649 -1.82 -19.50 16.27
C ILE A 649 -1.53 -19.93 14.82
N ALA A 650 -2.32 -20.85 14.29
CA ALA A 650 -2.29 -21.25 12.88
C ALA A 650 -3.64 -20.99 12.21
N ARG A 651 -3.68 -20.11 11.21
CA ARG A 651 -4.95 -19.73 10.56
C ARG A 651 -4.90 -19.42 9.08
N TYR A 652 -5.98 -19.68 8.36
CA TYR A 652 -6.11 -19.36 6.94
C TYR A 652 -4.95 -19.91 6.08
N ASN A 653 -4.42 -21.06 6.46
CA ASN A 653 -3.42 -21.78 5.67
C ASN A 653 -4.10 -22.86 4.81
N LEU A 654 -3.49 -23.16 3.66
CA LEU A 654 -3.94 -24.19 2.72
C LEU A 654 -2.87 -25.27 2.55
N GLY A 655 -3.25 -26.53 2.74
CA GLY A 655 -2.42 -27.69 2.43
C GLY A 655 -3.10 -28.58 1.41
N VAL A 656 -2.45 -28.83 0.27
CA VAL A 656 -2.91 -29.72 -0.80
C VAL A 656 -1.98 -30.93 -0.88
N ASP A 657 -2.54 -32.13 -0.79
CA ASP A 657 -1.80 -33.39 -0.65
C ASP A 657 -0.75 -33.31 0.45
N VAL A 658 -1.23 -33.09 1.69
CA VAL A 658 -0.38 -33.00 2.88
C VAL A 658 -0.77 -34.04 3.93
N GLY A 659 0.19 -34.43 4.76
CA GLY A 659 -0.07 -35.33 5.90
C GLY A 659 -0.25 -36.79 5.52
N PHE A 660 0.43 -37.22 4.46
CA PHE A 660 0.33 -38.56 3.89
C PHE A 660 1.37 -39.57 4.40
N ARG A 661 2.20 -39.17 5.37
CA ARG A 661 3.17 -40.07 6.01
C ARG A 661 2.48 -41.22 6.75
N ASP A 662 2.95 -42.44 6.48
CA ASP A 662 2.53 -43.65 7.21
C ASP A 662 3.27 -43.81 8.55
N LYS A 663 3.11 -42.84 9.46
CA LYS A 663 3.68 -42.87 10.81
C LYS A 663 2.73 -42.30 11.86
N GLU A 664 2.99 -42.65 13.12
CA GLU A 664 2.21 -42.22 14.28
C GLU A 664 2.37 -40.73 14.62
N ASN A 665 3.49 -40.14 14.23
CA ASN A 665 3.80 -38.71 14.40
C ASN A 665 3.44 -37.87 13.16
N SER A 666 2.31 -38.17 12.51
CA SER A 666 1.82 -37.39 11.37
C SER A 666 0.33 -37.14 11.44
N ALA A 667 -0.09 -35.93 11.10
CA ALA A 667 -1.49 -35.58 10.85
C ALA A 667 -1.56 -34.27 10.08
N GLY A 668 -2.68 -33.99 9.42
CA GLY A 668 -2.97 -32.67 8.87
C GLY A 668 -2.78 -31.56 9.92
N ILE A 669 -3.22 -31.81 11.15
CA ILE A 669 -2.94 -31.01 12.34
C ILE A 669 -2.42 -31.91 13.48
N LEU A 670 -1.18 -31.70 13.92
CA LEU A 670 -0.55 -32.41 15.03
C LEU A 670 -0.24 -31.45 16.18
N LEU A 671 -0.75 -31.73 17.37
CA LEU A 671 -0.33 -31.10 18.63
C LEU A 671 0.37 -32.15 19.50
N SER A 672 1.56 -31.86 20.05
CA SER A 672 2.27 -32.84 20.85
C SER A 672 3.11 -32.31 22.02
N GLY A 673 2.99 -32.99 23.17
CA GLY A 673 3.78 -32.74 24.38
C GLY A 673 3.34 -31.51 25.18
N ASN A 674 4.28 -30.70 25.68
CA ASN A 674 4.06 -29.51 26.53
C ASN A 674 3.54 -28.29 25.74
N VAL A 675 2.42 -28.47 25.05
CA VAL A 675 1.70 -27.42 24.31
C VAL A 675 0.52 -26.93 25.14
N ASP A 676 0.39 -25.61 25.28
CA ASP A 676 -0.66 -24.98 26.08
C ASP A 676 -1.26 -23.76 25.36
N GLY A 677 -2.58 -23.74 25.18
CA GLY A 677 -3.26 -22.58 24.61
C GLY A 677 -3.06 -22.39 23.11
N ALA A 678 -2.87 -23.45 22.33
CA ALA A 678 -2.76 -23.34 20.87
C ALA A 678 -4.14 -23.04 20.23
N LEU A 679 -4.14 -22.23 19.18
CA LEU A 679 -5.34 -21.84 18.43
C LEU A 679 -5.16 -22.17 16.94
N VAL A 680 -5.89 -23.18 16.45
CA VAL A 680 -5.78 -23.63 15.05
C VAL A 680 -7.14 -23.50 14.36
N HIS A 681 -7.30 -22.50 13.50
CA HIS A 681 -8.60 -22.21 12.93
C HIS A 681 -8.62 -21.75 11.48
N ASN A 682 -9.73 -21.97 10.78
CA ASN A 682 -9.90 -21.50 9.40
C ASN A 682 -8.80 -22.01 8.44
N ASN A 683 -8.23 -23.17 8.69
CA ASN A 683 -7.29 -23.80 7.76
C ASN A 683 -8.02 -24.78 6.83
N THR A 684 -7.44 -25.10 5.69
CA THR A 684 -8.01 -26.06 4.74
C THR A 684 -6.97 -27.07 4.33
N ILE A 685 -7.34 -28.34 4.48
CA ILE A 685 -6.48 -29.48 4.16
C ILE A 685 -7.22 -30.36 3.16
N ILE A 686 -6.58 -30.57 2.02
CA ILE A 686 -7.10 -31.31 0.87
C ILE A 686 -6.13 -32.47 0.63
N THR A 687 -6.66 -33.68 0.53
CA THR A 687 -5.88 -34.87 0.21
C THR A 687 -6.61 -35.68 -0.87
N GLY A 688 -6.03 -35.71 -2.07
CA GLY A 688 -6.62 -36.30 -3.26
C GLY A 688 -6.02 -37.65 -3.63
N ASP A 689 -4.70 -37.73 -3.78
CA ASP A 689 -4.04 -38.90 -4.39
C ASP A 689 -3.38 -39.86 -3.40
N GLU A 690 -3.25 -39.44 -2.14
CA GLU A 690 -2.43 -40.14 -1.16
C GLU A 690 -3.18 -41.26 -0.44
N ARG A 691 -2.46 -42.35 -0.14
CA ARG A 691 -3.04 -43.61 0.33
C ARG A 691 -3.42 -43.62 1.82
N ILE A 692 -2.82 -42.72 2.60
CA ILE A 692 -2.90 -42.69 4.07
C ILE A 692 -3.05 -41.24 4.48
N TYR A 693 -3.95 -40.96 5.42
CA TYR A 693 -4.17 -39.60 5.91
C TYR A 693 -4.77 -39.61 7.32
N LYS A 694 -4.27 -38.71 8.17
CA LYS A 694 -4.80 -38.48 9.54
C LYS A 694 -5.19 -37.00 9.64
N SER A 695 -6.43 -36.68 10.02
CA SER A 695 -6.89 -35.28 10.11
C SER A 695 -6.25 -34.51 11.27
N ILE A 696 -6.46 -34.99 12.50
CA ILE A 696 -6.02 -34.35 13.74
C ILE A 696 -5.38 -35.41 14.64
N SER A 697 -4.25 -35.07 15.27
CA SER A 697 -3.60 -35.90 16.28
C SER A 697 -3.16 -35.09 17.50
N PHE A 698 -3.41 -35.66 18.67
CA PHE A 698 -2.83 -35.23 19.95
C PHE A 698 -1.88 -36.33 20.42
N ALA A 699 -0.60 -36.02 20.58
CA ALA A 699 0.42 -37.02 20.93
C ALA A 699 1.19 -36.64 22.20
N ASN A 700 1.71 -37.66 22.90
CA ASN A 700 2.56 -37.49 24.08
C ASN A 700 4.04 -37.59 23.71
N PHE A 701 4.54 -36.57 23.01
CA PHE A 701 5.95 -36.49 22.73
C PHE A 701 6.75 -36.36 24.02
N GLY A 702 7.58 -37.35 24.31
CA GLY A 702 8.36 -37.44 25.55
C GLY A 702 7.77 -38.32 26.64
N GLY A 703 6.54 -38.80 26.47
CA GLY A 703 5.92 -39.74 27.39
C GLY A 703 5.45 -39.13 28.72
N GLN A 704 5.64 -37.84 28.99
CA GLN A 704 5.31 -37.22 30.28
C GLN A 704 4.04 -36.35 30.25
N ALA A 705 3.66 -35.77 29.11
CA ALA A 705 2.51 -34.88 29.03
C ALA A 705 1.87 -34.84 27.64
N TYR A 706 0.58 -34.54 27.63
CA TYR A 706 -0.21 -34.22 26.44
C TYR A 706 -0.48 -32.70 26.33
N PRO A 707 -0.82 -32.20 25.13
CA PRO A 707 -1.30 -30.83 24.95
C PRO A 707 -2.54 -30.51 25.81
N GLN A 708 -2.70 -29.25 26.17
CA GLN A 708 -3.81 -28.76 27.00
C GLN A 708 -4.32 -27.38 26.54
N ASN A 709 -5.54 -27.04 26.96
CA ASN A 709 -6.21 -25.74 26.72
C ASN A 709 -6.19 -25.24 25.25
N SER A 710 -6.09 -26.15 24.28
CA SER A 710 -5.94 -25.81 22.87
C SER A 710 -7.26 -25.93 22.11
N SER A 711 -7.50 -25.06 21.13
CA SER A 711 -8.74 -25.02 20.37
C SER A 711 -8.49 -25.23 18.87
N ILE A 712 -9.26 -26.14 18.25
CA ILE A 712 -9.22 -26.40 16.80
C ILE A 712 -10.63 -26.25 16.24
N TYR A 713 -10.89 -25.21 15.45
CA TYR A 713 -12.24 -24.94 14.94
C TYR A 713 -12.26 -24.28 13.56
N ASN A 714 -13.40 -24.28 12.88
CA ASN A 714 -13.56 -23.71 11.53
C ASN A 714 -12.58 -24.25 10.47
N ASN A 715 -11.99 -25.45 10.63
CA ASN A 715 -11.09 -26.00 9.62
C ASN A 715 -11.86 -26.90 8.63
N ILE A 716 -11.40 -27.00 7.38
CA ILE A 716 -11.87 -27.98 6.39
C ILE A 716 -10.87 -29.13 6.28
N PHE A 717 -11.38 -30.36 6.37
CA PHE A 717 -10.67 -31.59 6.05
C PHE A 717 -11.38 -32.28 4.88
N TYR A 718 -10.76 -32.26 3.70
CA TYR A 718 -11.30 -32.81 2.46
C TYR A 718 -10.43 -33.98 1.98
N HIS A 719 -11.02 -35.19 1.88
CA HIS A 719 -10.27 -36.41 1.55
C HIS A 719 -11.02 -37.33 0.56
N VAL A 720 -10.60 -37.36 -0.71
CA VAL A 720 -11.32 -38.08 -1.78
C VAL A 720 -10.50 -39.15 -2.51
N GLY A 721 -9.34 -39.55 -1.96
CA GLY A 721 -8.46 -40.57 -2.53
C GLY A 721 -8.89 -42.03 -2.34
N SER A 722 -8.12 -42.94 -2.94
CA SER A 722 -8.30 -44.39 -2.85
C SER A 722 -7.93 -44.92 -1.46
N ALA A 723 -8.80 -44.72 -0.47
CA ALA A 723 -8.53 -45.17 0.89
C ALA A 723 -8.52 -46.71 0.99
N TYR A 724 -7.41 -47.24 1.51
CA TYR A 724 -7.38 -48.54 2.18
C TYR A 724 -8.14 -48.41 3.51
N LEU A 725 -8.99 -49.37 3.85
CA LEU A 725 -10.08 -49.25 4.82
C LEU A 725 -9.70 -49.21 6.32
N ASP A 726 -8.42 -49.27 6.71
CA ASP A 726 -8.04 -49.64 8.09
C ASP A 726 -7.22 -48.62 8.91
N HIS A 727 -6.86 -47.44 8.39
CA HIS A 727 -6.22 -46.39 9.21
C HIS A 727 -7.16 -45.17 9.30
N ASN A 728 -7.92 -45.16 10.39
CA ASN A 728 -9.11 -44.34 10.61
C ASN A 728 -8.87 -42.82 10.48
N ALA A 729 -9.82 -42.15 9.81
CA ALA A 729 -10.23 -40.79 10.15
C ALA A 729 -10.31 -40.68 11.68
N LEU A 730 -9.47 -39.80 12.25
CA LEU A 730 -9.11 -39.76 13.67
C LEU A 730 -8.50 -41.04 14.23
N GLN A 731 -7.18 -41.09 14.16
CA GLN A 731 -6.47 -41.47 15.36
C GLN A 731 -6.41 -40.22 16.25
N ILE A 732 -7.47 -39.97 17.03
CA ILE A 732 -7.16 -39.31 18.29
C ILE A 732 -6.23 -40.30 18.96
N GLY A 733 -4.96 -39.93 19.14
CA GLY A 733 -4.10 -40.49 20.17
C GLY A 733 -4.73 -40.21 21.54
N LEU A 734 -5.93 -40.73 21.75
CA LEU A 734 -6.64 -40.80 23.00
C LEU A 734 -6.15 -41.96 23.84
N ASP A 735 -5.07 -42.63 23.41
CA ASP A 735 -4.33 -43.60 24.22
C ASP A 735 -3.91 -43.03 25.59
N GLY A 736 -4.10 -41.73 25.86
CA GLY A 736 -3.82 -41.13 27.17
C GLY A 736 -4.87 -40.25 27.85
N PHE A 737 -5.98 -39.80 27.24
CA PHE A 737 -6.84 -38.85 27.98
C PHE A 737 -7.85 -39.49 28.92
N ASN A 738 -8.15 -40.80 28.85
CA ASN A 738 -9.16 -41.44 29.72
C ASN A 738 -10.49 -40.64 29.84
N GLY A 739 -10.91 -39.95 28.77
CA GLY A 739 -12.10 -39.08 28.78
C GLY A 739 -11.92 -37.66 29.36
N ASN A 740 -10.69 -37.21 29.62
CA ASN A 740 -10.38 -35.88 30.15
C ASN A 740 -9.65 -35.01 29.10
N PHE A 741 -10.39 -34.18 28.36
CA PHE A 741 -9.85 -33.35 27.28
C PHE A 741 -8.80 -32.30 27.71
N ARG A 742 -8.45 -32.17 29.00
CA ARG A 742 -7.46 -31.19 29.52
C ARG A 742 -7.71 -29.76 29.00
N GLY A 743 -8.98 -29.39 28.85
CA GLY A 743 -9.38 -28.09 28.31
C GLY A 743 -9.24 -27.93 26.79
N ASN A 744 -8.88 -28.98 26.04
CA ASN A 744 -8.84 -28.92 24.58
C ASN A 744 -10.26 -28.97 24.00
N GLU A 745 -10.51 -28.21 22.94
CA GLU A 745 -11.82 -28.07 22.29
C GLU A 745 -11.73 -28.26 20.77
N LEU A 746 -12.69 -29.01 20.21
CA LEU A 746 -12.95 -29.10 18.77
C LEU A 746 -14.36 -28.58 18.50
N SER A 747 -14.53 -27.72 17.49
CA SER A 747 -15.83 -27.11 17.20
C SER A 747 -15.93 -26.65 15.74
N HIS A 748 -17.09 -26.79 15.09
CA HIS A 748 -17.38 -26.19 13.77
C HIS A 748 -16.37 -26.55 12.67
N ASN A 749 -15.70 -27.71 12.77
CA ASN A 749 -14.85 -28.19 11.69
C ASN A 749 -15.70 -28.92 10.63
N LEU A 750 -15.32 -28.80 9.37
CA LEU A 750 -15.97 -29.50 8.27
C LEU A 750 -15.13 -30.71 7.85
N ILE A 751 -15.76 -31.87 7.72
CA ILE A 751 -15.14 -33.09 7.17
C ILE A 751 -15.92 -33.56 5.95
N PHE A 752 -15.18 -33.89 4.90
CA PHE A 752 -15.72 -34.59 3.75
C PHE A 752 -14.76 -35.68 3.24
N GLY A 753 -15.28 -36.86 2.90
CA GLY A 753 -14.49 -37.88 2.21
C GLY A 753 -15.18 -39.21 1.87
N ASN A 754 -14.48 -40.07 1.11
CA ASN A 754 -15.02 -41.32 0.52
C ASN A 754 -15.49 -42.37 1.55
N SER A 755 -14.86 -42.44 2.71
CA SER A 755 -15.28 -43.29 3.82
C SER A 755 -15.76 -42.41 4.95
N TYR A 756 -17.08 -42.22 5.03
CA TYR A 756 -17.72 -41.41 6.07
C TYR A 756 -17.46 -42.04 7.44
N ARG A 757 -16.64 -41.37 8.27
CA ARG A 757 -16.61 -41.60 9.71
C ARG A 757 -16.80 -40.24 10.40
N PRO A 758 -17.74 -40.12 11.34
CA PRO A 758 -17.87 -38.91 12.14
C PRO A 758 -16.56 -38.62 12.90
N PHE A 759 -16.42 -37.42 13.47
CA PHE A 759 -15.44 -37.11 14.52
C PHE A 759 -15.71 -37.99 15.76
N ASN A 760 -15.50 -39.30 15.64
CA ASN A 760 -15.62 -40.25 16.72
C ASN A 760 -14.23 -40.41 17.32
N ALA A 761 -14.14 -40.19 18.63
CA ALA A 761 -13.01 -40.69 19.39
C ALA A 761 -12.85 -42.20 19.18
N TRP A 762 -11.66 -42.73 19.46
CA TRP A 762 -11.40 -44.18 19.39
C TRP A 762 -12.40 -45.02 20.23
N ASN A 763 -13.04 -44.40 21.23
CA ASN A 763 -14.09 -44.99 22.06
C ASN A 763 -15.53 -44.81 21.52
N GLY A 764 -15.73 -44.09 20.41
CA GLY A 764 -17.02 -43.87 19.76
C GLY A 764 -17.75 -42.56 20.12
N ASP A 765 -17.18 -41.68 20.95
CA ASP A 765 -17.82 -40.41 21.34
C ASP A 765 -17.64 -39.32 20.27
N ALA A 766 -18.70 -38.55 20.00
CA ALA A 766 -18.60 -37.35 19.16
C ALA A 766 -17.76 -36.27 19.86
N VAL A 767 -16.59 -35.94 19.30
CA VAL A 767 -15.65 -34.97 19.92
C VAL A 767 -15.81 -33.53 19.46
N ASP A 768 -16.42 -33.33 18.29
CA ASP A 768 -16.86 -32.02 17.79
C ASP A 768 -18.38 -32.09 17.59
N SER A 769 -19.13 -31.49 18.51
CA SER A 769 -20.60 -31.51 18.48
C SER A 769 -21.20 -30.61 17.39
N ASN A 770 -20.39 -29.72 16.80
CA ASN A 770 -20.81 -28.76 15.79
C ASN A 770 -20.19 -29.06 14.41
N ALA A 771 -19.63 -30.26 14.23
CA ALA A 771 -18.98 -30.65 12.98
C ALA A 771 -19.96 -30.69 11.79
N ILE A 772 -19.48 -30.26 10.64
CA ILE A 772 -20.21 -30.26 9.37
C ILE A 772 -19.72 -31.45 8.53
N TYR A 773 -20.62 -32.36 8.17
CA TYR A 773 -20.27 -33.56 7.41
C TYR A 773 -20.83 -33.53 5.98
N MET A 774 -20.47 -32.49 5.24
CA MET A 774 -20.96 -32.25 3.88
C MET A 774 -19.81 -31.83 2.98
N ASN A 775 -19.96 -32.05 1.67
CA ASN A 775 -18.98 -31.59 0.69
C ASN A 775 -18.82 -30.07 0.81
N PRO A 776 -17.60 -29.52 0.97
CA PRO A 776 -17.38 -28.07 1.03
C PRO A 776 -17.65 -27.36 -0.30
N ARG A 777 -17.84 -28.11 -1.40
CA ARG A 777 -18.16 -27.59 -2.74
C ARG A 777 -17.11 -26.60 -3.25
N PHE A 778 -15.86 -27.07 -3.31
CA PHE A 778 -14.79 -26.32 -3.99
C PHE A 778 -15.06 -26.22 -5.48
N LEU A 779 -14.75 -25.07 -6.11
CA LEU A 779 -14.91 -24.85 -7.56
C LEU A 779 -14.22 -25.95 -8.37
N ASN A 780 -12.96 -26.25 -8.03
CA ASN A 780 -12.19 -27.34 -8.59
C ASN A 780 -11.19 -27.89 -7.55
N PRO A 781 -11.51 -28.99 -6.84
CA PRO A 781 -10.68 -29.54 -5.77
C PRO A 781 -9.41 -30.26 -6.26
N THR A 782 -9.13 -30.26 -7.57
CA THR A 782 -7.91 -30.87 -8.14
C THR A 782 -6.87 -29.79 -8.44
N ALA A 783 -5.60 -30.05 -8.11
CA ALA A 783 -4.51 -29.15 -8.46
C ALA A 783 -3.20 -29.89 -8.71
N ASP A 784 -2.43 -29.39 -9.66
CA ASP A 784 -1.06 -29.82 -9.89
C ASP A 784 -0.11 -28.62 -9.82
N PHE A 785 0.44 -28.37 -8.63
CA PHE A 785 1.38 -27.25 -8.41
C PHE A 785 2.73 -27.46 -9.13
N GLU A 786 2.94 -28.57 -9.83
CA GLU A 786 4.13 -28.77 -10.67
C GLU A 786 4.27 -27.65 -11.73
N VAL A 787 3.16 -27.01 -12.13
CA VAL A 787 3.20 -25.83 -13.03
C VAL A 787 3.91 -24.61 -12.42
N LEU A 788 4.04 -24.54 -11.09
CA LEU A 788 4.70 -23.46 -10.35
C LEU A 788 6.18 -23.79 -10.02
N ARG A 789 6.68 -24.95 -10.44
CA ARG A 789 8.05 -25.39 -10.13
C ARG A 789 9.11 -24.72 -11.01
N GLY A 790 10.33 -24.70 -10.47
CA GLY A 790 11.54 -24.31 -11.21
C GLY A 790 11.79 -22.79 -11.33
N TYR A 791 10.83 -21.97 -10.93
CA TYR A 791 10.98 -20.52 -10.79
C TYR A 791 10.29 -20.03 -9.51
N LYS A 792 10.45 -18.73 -9.20
CA LYS A 792 9.83 -18.11 -8.03
C LYS A 792 8.55 -17.37 -8.46
N PRO A 793 7.35 -17.96 -8.32
CA PRO A 793 6.12 -17.23 -8.58
C PRO A 793 5.96 -16.06 -7.60
N ASN A 794 5.30 -15.00 -8.06
CA ASN A 794 4.86 -13.91 -7.20
C ASN A 794 3.57 -14.31 -6.45
N TRP A 795 3.21 -13.57 -5.39
CA TRP A 795 2.08 -13.94 -4.56
C TRP A 795 0.73 -13.85 -5.28
N SER A 796 0.56 -12.88 -6.19
CA SER A 796 -0.66 -12.78 -7.01
C SER A 796 -0.85 -13.99 -7.93
N GLU A 797 0.22 -14.53 -8.52
CA GLU A 797 0.17 -15.77 -9.31
C GLU A 797 -0.27 -16.95 -8.46
N ILE A 798 0.23 -17.04 -7.22
CA ILE A 798 -0.19 -18.09 -6.28
C ILE A 798 -1.67 -17.93 -5.93
N VAL A 799 -2.11 -16.73 -5.54
CA VAL A 799 -3.51 -16.43 -5.18
C VAL A 799 -4.45 -16.72 -6.34
N ALA A 800 -4.12 -16.31 -7.57
CA ALA A 800 -4.93 -16.63 -8.76
C ALA A 800 -5.00 -18.14 -9.00
N TYR A 801 -3.87 -18.84 -8.84
CA TYR A 801 -3.82 -20.29 -9.02
C TYR A 801 -4.66 -21.04 -7.98
N VAL A 802 -4.58 -20.66 -6.70
CA VAL A 802 -5.36 -21.31 -5.63
C VAL A 802 -6.83 -20.87 -5.65
N GLY A 803 -7.11 -19.61 -5.97
CA GLY A 803 -8.45 -19.03 -5.98
C GLY A 803 -9.35 -19.63 -7.06
N SER A 804 -8.81 -19.86 -8.25
CA SER A 804 -9.52 -20.55 -9.36
C SER A 804 -9.88 -22.02 -9.08
N ARG A 805 -9.51 -22.56 -7.91
CA ARG A 805 -9.66 -23.98 -7.57
C ARG A 805 -10.36 -24.19 -6.24
N PHE A 806 -9.83 -23.58 -5.20
CA PHE A 806 -10.17 -23.92 -3.82
C PHE A 806 -11.11 -22.93 -3.14
N LYS A 807 -11.64 -21.94 -3.87
CA LYS A 807 -12.82 -21.19 -3.43
C LYS A 807 -14.00 -22.16 -3.27
N ILE A 808 -14.87 -21.86 -2.31
CA ILE A 808 -16.13 -22.58 -2.11
C ILE A 808 -17.22 -21.90 -2.94
N ASP A 809 -18.18 -22.66 -3.45
CA ASP A 809 -19.27 -22.15 -4.29
C ASP A 809 -20.46 -21.57 -3.49
N TYR A 810 -21.43 -21.00 -4.21
CA TYR A 810 -22.63 -20.35 -3.69
C TYR A 810 -23.45 -21.22 -2.72
N LEU A 811 -23.50 -22.52 -2.97
CA LEU A 811 -24.27 -23.52 -2.21
C LEU A 811 -23.43 -24.23 -1.14
N SER A 812 -22.20 -23.78 -0.91
CA SER A 812 -21.30 -24.42 0.05
C SER A 812 -21.89 -24.44 1.46
N PRO A 813 -21.85 -25.59 2.15
CA PRO A 813 -22.20 -25.67 3.57
C PRO A 813 -21.16 -25.01 4.49
N ALA A 814 -19.99 -24.63 3.97
CA ALA A 814 -18.97 -23.93 4.74
C ALA A 814 -19.25 -22.43 4.87
N LYS A 815 -20.05 -21.86 3.96
CA LYS A 815 -20.40 -20.44 3.88
C LYS A 815 -21.11 -19.97 5.16
N ALA A 816 -20.52 -18.96 5.82
CA ALA A 816 -21.02 -18.36 7.07
C ALA A 816 -21.35 -19.38 8.20
N ALA A 817 -20.71 -20.55 8.19
CA ALA A 817 -21.01 -21.66 9.10
C ALA A 817 -20.01 -21.77 10.28
N GLY A 818 -18.97 -20.92 10.30
CA GLY A 818 -17.96 -20.91 11.34
C GLY A 818 -18.39 -20.18 12.61
N THR A 819 -17.69 -20.49 13.70
CA THR A 819 -17.76 -19.69 14.94
C THR A 819 -16.93 -18.41 14.80
N SER A 820 -17.43 -17.28 15.30
CA SER A 820 -16.73 -16.00 15.21
C SER A 820 -15.46 -15.98 16.07
N VAL A 821 -14.39 -15.38 15.52
CA VAL A 821 -13.10 -15.22 16.20
C VAL A 821 -12.77 -13.73 16.22
N THR A 822 -12.83 -13.10 17.40
CA THR A 822 -12.63 -11.66 17.54
C THR A 822 -11.27 -11.19 17.03
N SER A 823 -10.24 -12.04 17.14
CA SER A 823 -8.88 -11.78 16.66
C SER A 823 -8.55 -12.60 15.42
N ASN A 824 -9.45 -12.68 14.45
CA ASN A 824 -9.27 -13.46 13.21
C ASN A 824 -8.16 -12.93 12.28
N GLY A 825 -7.63 -11.72 12.48
CA GLY A 825 -6.60 -11.13 11.62
C GLY A 825 -7.12 -10.24 10.50
N GLY A 826 -8.44 -10.17 10.31
CA GLY A 826 -9.12 -9.28 9.37
C GLY A 826 -9.14 -9.75 7.92
N LEU A 827 -8.31 -10.74 7.54
CA LEU A 827 -8.22 -11.28 6.19
C LEU A 827 -8.22 -12.81 6.18
N ASP A 828 -8.66 -13.40 5.06
CA ASP A 828 -8.56 -14.83 4.75
C ASP A 828 -7.28 -15.16 3.96
N GLY A 829 -7.13 -16.41 3.49
CA GLY A 829 -5.96 -16.86 2.73
C GLY A 829 -5.87 -16.33 1.28
N LEU A 830 -6.95 -15.72 0.77
CA LEU A 830 -7.01 -15.08 -0.55
C LEU A 830 -7.00 -13.54 -0.46
N SER A 831 -6.84 -13.00 0.75
CA SER A 831 -6.87 -11.55 1.05
C SER A 831 -8.27 -10.92 1.03
N ASN A 832 -9.33 -11.72 1.11
CA ASN A 832 -10.68 -11.22 1.32
C ASN A 832 -10.87 -10.75 2.76
N ILE A 833 -11.73 -9.75 2.97
CA ILE A 833 -12.03 -9.22 4.31
C ILE A 833 -12.83 -10.25 5.11
N VAL A 834 -12.38 -10.54 6.33
CA VAL A 834 -13.13 -11.38 7.28
C VAL A 834 -13.67 -10.52 8.41
N SER A 835 -15.00 -10.45 8.50
CA SER A 835 -15.69 -9.71 9.55
C SER A 835 -15.33 -10.24 10.95
N SER A 836 -15.17 -9.33 11.91
CA SER A 836 -14.93 -9.65 13.32
C SER A 836 -16.20 -9.96 14.14
N THR A 837 -17.39 -9.76 13.55
CA THR A 837 -18.69 -9.86 14.25
C THR A 837 -19.66 -10.86 13.63
N ALA A 838 -19.66 -11.00 12.31
CA ALA A 838 -20.38 -12.06 11.59
C ALA A 838 -19.71 -13.43 11.75
N SER A 839 -20.49 -14.49 11.51
CA SER A 839 -19.96 -15.85 11.37
C SER A 839 -19.12 -15.95 10.09
N PRO A 840 -17.84 -16.34 10.17
CA PRO A 840 -17.01 -16.51 8.98
C PRO A 840 -17.38 -17.80 8.25
N SER A 841 -16.91 -17.92 7.01
CA SER A 841 -16.86 -19.20 6.32
C SER A 841 -15.89 -20.16 7.04
N VAL A 842 -16.17 -21.46 6.99
CA VAL A 842 -15.26 -22.52 7.47
C VAL A 842 -14.16 -22.72 6.43
N GLY A 843 -12.90 -22.85 6.87
CA GLY A 843 -11.75 -23.01 6.00
C GLY A 843 -11.01 -21.71 5.69
N PHE A 844 -10.12 -21.78 4.69
CA PHE A 844 -9.15 -20.71 4.39
C PHE A 844 -9.71 -19.58 3.53
N HIS A 845 -10.89 -19.77 2.92
CA HIS A 845 -11.55 -18.84 2.01
C HIS A 845 -12.85 -18.31 2.65
N GLU A 846 -13.02 -16.99 2.65
CA GLU A 846 -14.22 -16.27 3.06
C GLU A 846 -15.08 -15.92 1.85
N TYR A 847 -16.18 -16.65 1.69
CA TYR A 847 -17.10 -16.45 0.58
C TYR A 847 -17.85 -15.11 0.63
N THR A 848 -18.26 -14.66 1.82
CA THR A 848 -19.25 -13.58 1.96
C THR A 848 -18.78 -12.24 1.41
N ASN A 849 -17.45 -12.03 1.37
CA ASN A 849 -16.84 -10.77 0.91
C ASN A 849 -15.85 -11.01 -0.24
N ASP A 850 -16.00 -12.11 -1.00
CA ASP A 850 -15.20 -12.38 -2.19
C ASP A 850 -16.03 -12.05 -3.45
N PRO A 851 -15.76 -10.92 -4.13
CA PRO A 851 -16.53 -10.50 -5.29
C PRO A 851 -16.13 -11.25 -6.58
N TYR A 852 -15.23 -12.23 -6.49
CA TYR A 852 -14.68 -12.97 -7.62
C TYR A 852 -15.00 -14.47 -7.54
N VAL A 853 -16.02 -14.87 -6.79
CA VAL A 853 -16.54 -16.25 -6.84
C VAL A 853 -17.49 -16.35 -8.02
N ASP A 854 -17.26 -17.33 -8.88
CA ASP A 854 -18.10 -17.69 -10.03
C ASP A 854 -18.34 -19.20 -9.93
N SER A 855 -19.54 -19.55 -9.48
CA SER A 855 -19.90 -20.89 -9.03
C SER A 855 -20.25 -21.86 -10.15
N ASP A 856 -20.68 -21.37 -11.31
CA ASP A 856 -21.02 -22.18 -12.48
C ASP A 856 -20.10 -21.97 -13.69
N SER A 857 -19.09 -21.11 -13.53
CA SER A 857 -18.02 -20.83 -14.49
C SER A 857 -18.50 -20.18 -15.78
N ASP A 858 -19.53 -19.35 -15.71
CA ASP A 858 -20.05 -18.57 -16.83
C ASP A 858 -19.38 -17.20 -17.00
N ARG A 859 -18.44 -16.87 -16.10
CA ARG A 859 -17.64 -15.63 -16.02
C ARG A 859 -18.40 -14.44 -15.43
N ILE A 860 -19.55 -14.65 -14.84
CA ILE A 860 -20.27 -13.66 -14.04
C ILE A 860 -20.07 -14.02 -12.55
N PRO A 861 -19.68 -13.07 -11.69
CA PRO A 861 -19.56 -13.35 -10.26
C PRO A 861 -20.92 -13.57 -9.58
N ASP A 862 -20.96 -14.51 -8.63
CA ASP A 862 -22.15 -14.87 -7.85
C ASP A 862 -22.86 -13.65 -7.23
N GLU A 863 -22.08 -12.68 -6.71
CA GLU A 863 -22.62 -11.48 -6.08
C GLU A 863 -23.39 -10.61 -7.08
N TRP A 864 -22.86 -10.48 -8.31
CA TRP A 864 -23.49 -9.72 -9.38
C TRP A 864 -24.79 -10.40 -9.82
N GLU A 865 -24.75 -11.72 -10.04
CA GLU A 865 -25.92 -12.50 -10.41
C GLU A 865 -27.05 -12.38 -9.38
N VAL A 866 -26.73 -12.52 -8.09
CA VAL A 866 -27.70 -12.38 -7.00
C VAL A 866 -28.32 -10.98 -6.98
N SER A 867 -27.52 -9.94 -7.28
CA SER A 867 -28.01 -8.56 -7.29
C SER A 867 -29.07 -8.31 -8.37
N TYR A 868 -29.03 -9.08 -9.46
CA TYR A 868 -29.96 -9.00 -10.60
C TYR A 868 -30.94 -10.17 -10.69
N SER A 869 -31.02 -11.02 -9.66
CA SER A 869 -31.90 -12.19 -9.62
C SER A 869 -31.60 -13.26 -10.68
N LEU A 870 -30.36 -13.32 -11.17
CA LEU A 870 -29.82 -14.47 -11.90
C LEU A 870 -29.49 -15.59 -10.91
N ASN A 871 -29.17 -16.77 -11.43
CA ASN A 871 -28.92 -17.96 -10.61
C ASN A 871 -27.45 -18.37 -10.70
N PRO A 872 -26.65 -18.20 -9.62
CA PRO A 872 -25.23 -18.55 -9.55
C PRO A 872 -24.85 -20.02 -9.76
N MET A 873 -25.79 -20.85 -10.16
CA MET A 873 -25.62 -22.27 -10.41
C MET A 873 -26.14 -22.66 -11.80
N LEU A 874 -26.43 -21.70 -12.68
CA LEU A 874 -27.00 -21.87 -14.00
C LEU A 874 -26.27 -21.04 -15.07
N ALA A 875 -25.09 -21.52 -15.49
CA ALA A 875 -24.26 -20.90 -16.52
C ALA A 875 -24.91 -20.53 -17.87
N SER A 876 -26.14 -20.99 -18.13
CA SER A 876 -26.88 -20.61 -19.34
C SER A 876 -27.59 -19.26 -19.22
N ASP A 877 -27.80 -18.74 -18.01
CA ASP A 877 -28.48 -17.45 -17.81
C ASP A 877 -27.57 -16.24 -18.06
N ALA A 878 -26.24 -16.42 -18.07
CA ALA A 878 -25.29 -15.51 -18.71
C ALA A 878 -25.69 -15.10 -20.14
N GLU A 879 -26.29 -16.01 -20.92
CA GLU A 879 -26.72 -15.76 -22.31
C GLU A 879 -28.14 -15.18 -22.39
N PHE A 880 -28.82 -14.94 -21.26
CA PHE A 880 -30.17 -14.39 -21.27
C PHE A 880 -30.14 -12.88 -21.47
N ASP A 881 -30.97 -12.43 -22.41
CA ASP A 881 -31.38 -11.04 -22.59
C ASP A 881 -32.69 -10.85 -21.80
N LEU A 882 -32.55 -10.50 -20.52
CA LEU A 882 -33.65 -10.50 -19.55
C LEU A 882 -34.63 -9.33 -19.76
N ASP A 883 -34.20 -8.25 -20.39
CA ASP A 883 -34.99 -7.04 -20.64
C ASP A 883 -35.29 -6.77 -22.13
N GLU A 884 -34.85 -7.68 -23.01
CA GLU A 884 -35.09 -7.69 -24.45
C GLU A 884 -34.48 -6.48 -25.20
N ASP A 885 -33.35 -5.96 -24.69
CA ASP A 885 -32.62 -4.84 -25.31
C ASP A 885 -31.62 -5.29 -26.39
N GLY A 886 -31.38 -6.60 -26.49
CA GLY A 886 -30.48 -7.24 -27.44
C GLY A 886 -29.11 -7.62 -26.86
N ARG A 887 -28.89 -7.48 -25.55
CA ARG A 887 -27.65 -7.89 -24.87
C ARG A 887 -27.89 -8.99 -23.85
N SER A 888 -26.95 -9.91 -23.78
CA SER A 888 -26.93 -10.96 -22.77
C SER A 888 -26.47 -10.43 -21.40
N SER A 889 -26.82 -11.14 -20.33
CA SER A 889 -26.41 -10.80 -18.96
C SER A 889 -24.88 -10.75 -18.82
N LEU A 890 -24.14 -11.58 -19.57
CA LEU A 890 -22.67 -11.56 -19.62
C LEU A 890 -22.12 -10.29 -20.26
N GLU A 891 -22.75 -9.82 -21.33
CA GLU A 891 -22.39 -8.55 -21.97
C GLU A 891 -22.72 -7.38 -21.04
N GLU A 892 -23.87 -7.41 -20.38
CA GLU A 892 -24.25 -6.41 -19.39
C GLU A 892 -23.24 -6.35 -18.24
N PHE A 893 -22.83 -7.50 -17.69
CA PHE A 893 -21.76 -7.55 -16.68
C PHE A 893 -20.45 -6.95 -17.20
N ALA A 894 -19.97 -7.41 -18.36
CA ALA A 894 -18.71 -6.94 -18.95
C ALA A 894 -18.72 -5.44 -19.32
N LEU A 895 -19.90 -4.82 -19.42
CA LEU A 895 -20.09 -3.43 -19.82
C LEU A 895 -20.56 -2.53 -18.67
N ASN A 896 -20.61 -3.05 -17.44
CA ASN A 896 -21.16 -2.38 -16.26
C ASN A 896 -22.60 -1.87 -16.49
N GLY A 897 -23.40 -2.70 -17.15
CA GLY A 897 -24.81 -2.48 -17.42
C GLY A 897 -25.72 -3.16 -16.39
N ASN A 898 -27.01 -3.16 -16.67
CA ASN A 898 -28.07 -3.66 -15.81
C ASN A 898 -29.00 -4.57 -16.63
N PRO A 899 -28.91 -5.90 -16.47
CA PRO A 899 -29.61 -6.87 -17.30
C PRO A 899 -31.14 -6.86 -17.15
N ILE A 900 -31.70 -6.02 -16.26
CA ILE A 900 -33.14 -5.90 -16.05
C ILE A 900 -33.68 -4.51 -16.41
N ASN A 901 -32.91 -3.70 -17.15
CA ASN A 901 -33.25 -2.33 -17.48
C ASN A 901 -32.92 -1.93 -18.94
N SER A 902 -33.81 -2.31 -19.88
CA SER A 902 -33.72 -2.01 -21.33
C SER A 902 -33.44 -0.57 -21.79
N LEU A 903 -33.37 0.41 -20.88
CA LEU A 903 -33.01 1.81 -21.16
C LEU A 903 -31.53 2.12 -20.92
N ASP A 904 -30.74 1.17 -20.41
CA ASP A 904 -29.30 1.31 -20.20
C ASP A 904 -28.46 0.89 -21.41
N SER A 905 -29.12 0.55 -22.52
CA SER A 905 -28.59 0.30 -23.88
C SER A 905 -27.74 1.45 -24.47
N GLY A 906 -27.36 2.45 -23.67
CA GLY A 906 -26.75 3.74 -24.03
C GLY A 906 -25.31 3.70 -24.53
N TYR A 907 -24.74 2.55 -24.85
CA TYR A 907 -23.42 2.43 -25.46
C TYR A 907 -23.42 1.39 -26.58
N SER A 908 -23.59 1.78 -27.85
CA SER A 908 -23.15 0.86 -28.91
C SER A 908 -21.64 0.81 -28.85
N VAL A 909 -21.06 -0.34 -28.53
CA VAL A 909 -19.60 -0.50 -28.48
C VAL A 909 -19.18 -1.36 -29.66
N ASP A 910 -18.25 -0.87 -30.48
CA ASP A 910 -17.51 -1.75 -31.39
C ASP A 910 -16.51 -2.54 -30.56
N TYR A 911 -16.77 -3.84 -30.38
CA TYR A 911 -15.87 -4.80 -29.77
C TYR A 911 -15.79 -6.08 -30.61
N SER A 912 -14.71 -6.84 -30.46
CA SER A 912 -14.63 -8.20 -31.01
C SER A 912 -14.26 -9.20 -29.93
N ILE A 913 -15.19 -10.09 -29.62
CA ILE A 913 -14.94 -11.23 -28.74
C ILE A 913 -14.23 -12.30 -29.56
N SER A 914 -13.06 -12.72 -29.10
CA SER A 914 -12.33 -13.85 -29.69
C SER A 914 -12.02 -14.89 -28.64
N SER A 915 -12.12 -16.18 -28.98
CA SER A 915 -11.65 -17.26 -28.12
C SER A 915 -10.24 -17.67 -28.55
N ALA A 916 -9.24 -17.44 -27.71
CA ALA A 916 -7.89 -17.99 -27.91
C ALA A 916 -7.61 -18.99 -26.78
N ASN A 917 -7.42 -20.27 -27.13
CA ASN A 917 -7.12 -21.35 -26.17
C ASN A 917 -8.12 -21.51 -25.01
N GLY A 918 -9.40 -21.17 -25.21
CA GLY A 918 -10.45 -21.25 -24.18
C GLY A 918 -10.64 -19.98 -23.34
N VAL A 919 -9.77 -18.98 -23.51
CA VAL A 919 -9.91 -17.64 -22.91
C VAL A 919 -10.75 -16.78 -23.86
N LEU A 920 -11.84 -16.16 -23.35
CA LEU A 920 -12.53 -15.11 -24.10
C LEU A 920 -11.73 -13.84 -23.91
N VAL A 921 -11.27 -13.29 -25.02
CA VAL A 921 -10.60 -12.01 -25.08
C VAL A 921 -11.60 -11.05 -25.69
N VAL A 922 -12.06 -10.09 -24.90
CA VAL A 922 -12.82 -8.94 -25.42
C VAL A 922 -11.79 -7.99 -26.01
N ASN A 923 -11.63 -8.01 -27.33
CA ASN A 923 -10.75 -7.05 -28.00
C ASN A 923 -11.51 -5.76 -28.23
N GLN A 924 -10.96 -4.69 -27.65
CA GLN A 924 -11.26 -3.30 -27.96
C GLN A 924 -12.71 -2.90 -27.68
N LEU A 925 -12.94 -2.23 -26.55
CA LEU A 925 -14.18 -1.51 -26.30
C LEU A 925 -14.08 -0.10 -26.90
N THR A 926 -14.74 0.16 -28.02
CA THR A 926 -14.92 1.52 -28.57
C THR A 926 -16.37 1.96 -28.39
N PRO A 927 -16.73 2.75 -27.35
CA PRO A 927 -18.01 3.43 -27.27
C PRO A 927 -18.24 4.29 -28.51
N GLN A 928 -19.10 3.85 -29.41
CA GLN A 928 -19.51 4.60 -30.59
C GLN A 928 -20.57 5.61 -30.16
N SER A 929 -20.16 6.86 -30.01
CA SER A 929 -21.05 8.00 -30.13
C SER A 929 -20.63 8.79 -31.35
N ASP A 930 -21.53 8.92 -32.34
CA ASP A 930 -21.33 9.72 -33.57
C ASP A 930 -20.92 11.18 -33.27
N HIS A 931 -21.18 11.67 -32.05
CA HIS A 931 -20.81 13.00 -31.60
C HIS A 931 -19.35 13.13 -31.11
N MET A 932 -18.72 12.04 -30.64
CA MET A 932 -17.36 12.08 -30.07
C MET A 932 -16.26 12.21 -31.14
N GLN A 933 -16.49 11.65 -32.34
CA GLN A 933 -15.55 11.79 -33.47
C GLN A 933 -15.45 13.24 -33.99
N GLN A 934 -16.49 14.06 -33.80
CA GLN A 934 -16.50 15.46 -34.23
C GLN A 934 -15.59 16.36 -33.39
N PHE A 935 -15.22 15.94 -32.18
CA PHE A 935 -14.41 16.71 -31.23
C PHE A 935 -13.01 16.14 -30.98
N GLY A 936 -12.62 15.06 -31.69
CA GLY A 936 -11.28 14.47 -31.56
C GLY A 936 -11.02 13.80 -30.19
N LEU A 937 -12.07 13.33 -29.50
CA LEU A 937 -11.96 12.72 -28.17
C LEU A 937 -11.52 11.25 -28.24
N GLN A 938 -10.58 10.87 -27.36
CA GLN A 938 -10.00 9.54 -27.22
C GLN A 938 -10.95 8.56 -26.51
N ILE A 939 -10.88 7.28 -26.85
CA ILE A 939 -11.40 6.21 -26.00
C ILE A 939 -10.33 5.12 -25.86
N GLY A 940 -10.01 4.74 -24.62
CA GLY A 940 -9.05 3.68 -24.31
C GLY A 940 -9.54 2.33 -24.84
N SER A 941 -8.63 1.55 -25.41
CA SER A 941 -8.90 0.16 -25.76
C SER A 941 -8.50 -0.72 -24.59
N TYR A 942 -9.47 -1.39 -24.00
CA TYR A 942 -9.27 -2.32 -22.90
C TYR A 942 -9.36 -3.75 -23.40
N VAL A 943 -8.63 -4.63 -22.71
CA VAL A 943 -8.77 -6.08 -22.83
C VAL A 943 -9.08 -6.62 -21.45
N SER A 944 -9.92 -7.64 -21.39
CA SER A 944 -9.96 -8.50 -20.22
C SER A 944 -9.79 -9.95 -20.66
N THR A 945 -9.16 -10.73 -19.81
CA THR A 945 -9.03 -12.19 -19.98
C THR A 945 -10.01 -12.97 -19.10
N ASN A 946 -10.64 -12.31 -18.12
CA ASN A 946 -11.57 -12.92 -17.16
C ASN A 946 -12.83 -12.06 -16.85
N LEU A 947 -13.10 -11.00 -17.62
CA LEU A 947 -14.22 -10.04 -17.50
C LEU A 947 -14.25 -9.17 -16.23
N VAL A 948 -13.50 -9.55 -15.19
CA VAL A 948 -13.41 -8.82 -13.92
C VAL A 948 -12.14 -7.98 -13.81
N ASP A 949 -11.05 -8.39 -14.46
CA ASP A 949 -9.79 -7.65 -14.49
C ASP A 949 -9.54 -7.08 -15.88
N TRP A 950 -9.58 -5.76 -15.99
CA TRP A 950 -9.39 -5.03 -17.25
C TRP A 950 -8.00 -4.41 -17.33
N GLU A 951 -7.27 -4.71 -18.40
CA GLU A 951 -5.97 -4.13 -18.73
C GLU A 951 -6.08 -3.21 -19.95
N ALA A 952 -5.45 -2.03 -19.87
CA ALA A 952 -5.37 -1.13 -21.01
C ALA A 952 -4.33 -1.68 -22.02
N ILE A 953 -4.76 -1.96 -23.26
CA ILE A 953 -3.89 -2.53 -24.31
C ILE A 953 -3.43 -1.51 -25.36
N GLY A 954 -3.97 -0.30 -25.32
CA GLY A 954 -3.48 0.79 -26.14
C GLY A 954 -4.45 1.96 -26.28
N SER A 955 -3.92 3.03 -26.83
CA SER A 955 -4.65 4.16 -27.38
C SER A 955 -4.22 4.32 -28.85
N ASN A 956 -5.19 4.49 -29.76
CA ASN A 956 -4.87 4.69 -31.17
C ASN A 956 -4.78 6.19 -31.45
N THR A 957 -3.57 6.73 -31.58
CA THR A 957 -3.34 8.17 -31.71
C THR A 957 -3.15 8.57 -33.16
N ALA A 958 -4.10 9.33 -33.72
CA ALA A 958 -3.81 10.21 -34.84
C ALA A 958 -3.36 11.58 -34.30
N GLY A 959 -2.12 11.64 -33.81
CA GLY A 959 -1.41 12.89 -33.48
C GLY A 959 -1.55 13.39 -32.04
N ILE A 960 -0.40 13.44 -31.35
CA ILE A 960 -0.05 14.03 -30.04
C ILE A 960 0.26 12.95 -28.98
N GLU A 961 1.56 12.79 -28.69
CA GLU A 961 2.17 11.84 -27.73
C GLU A 961 1.94 12.25 -26.27
N ILE A 962 1.42 11.34 -25.45
CA ILE A 962 1.56 11.34 -23.97
C ILE A 962 1.77 9.89 -23.52
N ASP A 963 2.78 9.68 -22.68
CA ASP A 963 3.26 8.39 -22.17
C ASP A 963 2.49 7.99 -20.89
N PHE A 964 1.96 6.75 -20.84
CA PHE A 964 1.05 6.27 -19.79
C PHE A 964 1.73 5.56 -18.61
N TYR A 965 3.07 5.54 -18.55
CA TYR A 965 3.80 4.77 -17.53
C TYR A 965 4.15 5.51 -16.22
N ASP A 966 3.49 6.62 -15.87
CA ASP A 966 3.76 7.35 -14.62
C ASP A 966 2.95 6.81 -13.41
N PRO A 967 3.55 6.61 -12.22
CA PRO A 967 3.01 5.80 -11.12
C PRO A 967 2.09 6.61 -10.20
N GLY A 968 0.83 6.82 -10.61
CA GLY A 968 -0.13 7.69 -9.90
C GLY A 968 -1.38 7.04 -9.26
N VAL A 969 -1.53 5.71 -9.29
CA VAL A 969 -2.77 5.05 -8.81
C VAL A 969 -2.56 4.35 -7.46
N HIS A 970 -3.24 4.83 -6.42
CA HIS A 970 -3.22 4.23 -5.09
C HIS A 970 -4.33 3.16 -4.95
N ARG A 971 -3.93 1.89 -4.90
CA ARG A 971 -4.80 0.70 -5.06
C ARG A 971 -5.78 0.39 -3.92
N VAL A 972 -5.84 1.20 -2.86
CA VAL A 972 -6.71 0.96 -1.69
C VAL A 972 -7.83 2.00 -1.57
N THR A 973 -7.74 3.13 -2.28
CA THR A 973 -8.62 4.28 -2.05
C THR A 973 -9.42 4.72 -3.28
N ASN A 974 -9.25 4.05 -4.43
CA ASN A 974 -9.83 4.46 -5.72
C ASN A 974 -9.63 5.96 -6.03
N GLN A 975 -8.49 6.52 -5.64
CA GLN A 975 -8.11 7.90 -5.96
C GLN A 975 -6.95 7.91 -6.95
N LEU A 976 -7.14 8.65 -8.05
CA LEU A 976 -6.11 8.99 -9.04
C LEU A 976 -5.55 10.38 -8.68
N LEU A 977 -4.24 10.50 -8.49
CA LEU A 977 -3.58 11.79 -8.27
C LEU A 977 -2.93 12.24 -9.58
N ILE A 978 -3.46 13.28 -10.21
CA ILE A 978 -2.91 13.86 -11.45
C ILE A 978 -2.15 15.13 -11.07
N ASN A 979 -0.83 15.14 -11.24
CA ASN A 979 0.04 16.28 -10.92
C ASN A 979 0.34 17.15 -12.16
N GLN A 980 -0.69 17.52 -12.95
CA GLN A 980 -0.54 18.44 -14.07
C GLN A 980 -1.84 19.24 -14.32
N GLU A 981 -1.74 20.56 -14.48
CA GLU A 981 -2.89 21.42 -14.78
C GLU A 981 -3.29 21.37 -16.26
N TRP A 982 -4.58 21.14 -16.53
CA TRP A 982 -5.22 21.30 -17.84
C TRP A 982 -6.55 22.07 -17.69
N PRO A 983 -6.88 22.99 -18.60
CA PRO A 983 -8.11 23.77 -18.52
C PRO A 983 -9.30 22.96 -19.05
N SER A 984 -10.09 22.44 -18.10
CA SER A 984 -11.47 21.92 -18.21
C SER A 984 -11.86 21.12 -19.47
N VAL A 985 -11.97 19.80 -19.32
CA VAL A 985 -12.85 18.94 -20.14
C VAL A 985 -13.87 18.32 -19.18
N PHE A 986 -15.16 18.31 -19.57
CA PHE A 986 -16.17 17.53 -18.85
C PHE A 986 -15.99 16.05 -19.18
N PHE A 987 -15.85 15.22 -18.14
CA PHE A 987 -16.04 13.78 -18.23
C PHE A 987 -17.14 13.38 -17.26
N LYS A 988 -18.15 12.67 -17.77
CA LYS A 988 -18.84 11.65 -16.97
C LYS A 988 -18.13 10.35 -17.31
N MET A 989 -17.40 9.81 -16.35
CA MET A 989 -16.77 8.49 -16.45
C MET A 989 -17.39 7.66 -15.34
N SER A 990 -18.03 6.55 -15.72
CA SER A 990 -18.30 5.45 -14.80
C SER A 990 -16.95 4.84 -14.44
N VAL A 991 -16.72 4.63 -13.15
CA VAL A 991 -15.60 3.82 -12.66
C VAL A 991 -16.25 2.52 -12.19
N GLU A 992 -15.79 1.40 -12.73
CA GLU A 992 -15.71 0.18 -11.93
C GLU A 992 -14.42 0.24 -11.11
#